data_AF-A0A1G7NDA0-F1
#
_entry.id   AF-A0A1G7NDA0-F1
#
_cell.length_a   1.000
_cell.length_b   1.000
_cell.length_c   1.000
_cell.angle_alpha   90.00
_cell.angle_beta   90.00
_cell.angle_gamma   90.00
#
_symmetry.space_group_name_H-M   'P 1'
#
loop_
_entity.id
_entity.type
_entity.pdbx_description
1 polymer ?
#
loop_
_entity_poly.entity_id
_entity_poly.type
_entity_poly.pdbx_seq_one_letter_code
_entity_poly.pdbx_strand_id
1 'polypeptide(L)'
;MSPLPLIAPNPPRLSEHLDALRRVEASGVFSNNGPEVRAFEAEATGQLFDGRGACLAVANATLGLMIAIRDAAGARIAPGTLALMPALTFAATAHAAMWAGLTPLVCDIDPDDWGLSPAAEERLLAQHGARIGVIVPYATFGNAIDLDRYAWLAQRHGVGVVIDAAASLGTRDAAGRAFGADARFAVVHSMHATKTFAVAEGGLIHSADTALIDRLRIMTNFGFGAPRSATMPGLNAKLPEILAIMARAKLAEIDAVTDHRAMLEATYRTAVGDALTLQRASGTRRATQFMPLLLPRPLAAHRPAIAAAIEADGIGCGQYFSPHLGQQPWFRDHCVIEPTPVADDVAGRMLSLPITDAMAADDVGRVVDAVARACSRITPRVAAAPEAPIASLVIVGGGPAGTAILTAASKHGLLGTLARDMILVERDDHVGGGRLGGYAITSDSTAQTFLTAVRDNPYAEIAALADHPVGRTVDAYRDALGVPLAEAGPLLRETGTRLAGIVRDGGGTVLTGHEAVAARRRTDGLWSVRLRRLSDGQETLRTARAVVIATGGHQPPSVAARIVAGEPLGDLAGDRLVRSDELLTIGGLEAVTDRLAAIRAPRIAVVGGSTSALTSVALLLKGRIPLGAGALTLLHRRPLRPFYPSVEAAQAEGFTDFGPDDICPVSGFVYRLAGFRLEARELVLRLLGVDGRVADPRVASHRIAGDTDEAARRIIREADLVVAALGYRPHALTVEDDTGARLPLAADQGGAMVDRHCRVCDADGHPIPNLYGIGLAAGFVPWGRLGGEPSFVGQANGLWLWQNDVGLMIVDQVLGRGAARAVA
;
A
#
# COMPACT_ATOMS: atom_id res chain seq x y z
N MET A 1 3.72 12.37 38.64
CA MET A 1 3.73 11.03 38.01
C MET A 1 5.18 10.65 37.74
N SER A 2 5.53 9.36 37.79
CA SER A 2 6.91 8.92 37.53
C SER A 2 7.29 9.13 36.06
N PRO A 3 8.50 9.65 35.77
CA PRO A 3 8.95 9.88 34.39
C PRO A 3 9.10 8.56 33.62
N LEU A 4 8.81 8.58 32.32
CA LEU A 4 8.95 7.46 31.39
C LEU A 4 10.08 7.78 30.40
N PRO A 5 11.35 7.41 30.69
CA PRO A 5 12.45 7.70 29.79
C PRO A 5 12.30 6.93 28.47
N LEU A 6 12.76 7.52 27.36
CA LEU A 6 12.74 6.85 26.05
C LEU A 6 13.49 5.51 26.08
N ILE A 7 14.63 5.49 26.77
CA ILE A 7 15.48 4.33 26.96
C ILE A 7 15.80 4.22 28.44
N ALA A 8 15.50 3.08 29.04
CA ALA A 8 15.94 2.69 30.38
C ALA A 8 16.77 1.40 30.27
N PRO A 9 18.12 1.51 30.24
CA PRO A 9 18.98 0.33 30.23
C PRO A 9 18.72 -0.56 31.44
N ASN A 10 18.55 -1.86 31.21
CA ASN A 10 18.37 -2.87 32.25
C ASN A 10 19.27 -4.09 31.97
N PRO A 11 20.60 -3.92 32.07
CA PRO A 11 21.52 -5.03 31.99
C PRO A 11 21.51 -5.85 33.28
N PRO A 12 21.89 -7.14 33.23
CA PRO A 12 22.08 -7.95 34.44
C PRO A 12 23.10 -7.32 35.39
N ARG A 13 23.06 -7.68 36.67
CA ARG A 13 24.03 -7.16 37.64
C ARG A 13 25.21 -8.09 37.74
N LEU A 14 26.39 -7.62 37.30
CA LEU A 14 27.62 -8.42 37.38
C LEU A 14 27.90 -8.91 38.82
N SER A 15 27.55 -8.10 39.83
CA SER A 15 27.69 -8.43 41.25
C SER A 15 26.86 -9.63 41.70
N GLU A 16 25.86 -10.05 40.93
CA GLU A 16 25.02 -11.23 41.22
C GLU A 16 25.59 -12.51 40.59
N HIS A 17 26.66 -12.40 39.77
CA HIS A 17 27.30 -13.52 39.07
C HIS A 17 28.73 -13.81 39.54
N LEU A 18 28.98 -13.69 40.85
CA LEU A 18 30.32 -13.84 41.45
C LEU A 18 30.97 -15.20 41.17
N ASP A 19 30.19 -16.28 41.10
CA ASP A 19 30.75 -17.61 40.84
C ASP A 19 31.30 -17.73 39.40
N ALA A 20 30.66 -17.06 38.44
CA ALA A 20 31.19 -16.99 37.08
C ALA A 20 32.47 -16.15 37.02
N LEU A 21 32.51 -15.02 37.75
CA LEU A 21 33.71 -14.20 37.87
C LEU A 21 34.88 -14.98 38.48
N ARG A 22 34.63 -15.74 39.56
CA ARG A 22 35.64 -16.61 40.20
C ARG A 22 36.17 -17.68 39.24
N ARG A 23 35.34 -18.23 38.35
CA ARG A 23 35.80 -19.17 37.31
C ARG A 23 36.76 -18.50 36.32
N VAL A 24 36.44 -17.29 35.87
CA VAL A 24 37.32 -16.49 35.00
C VAL A 24 38.66 -16.25 35.68
N GLU A 25 38.65 -15.76 36.92
CA GLU A 25 39.86 -15.52 37.72
C GLU A 25 40.68 -16.79 37.95
N ALA A 26 40.04 -17.89 38.36
CA ALA A 26 40.71 -19.16 38.61
C ALA A 26 41.32 -19.78 37.34
N SER A 27 40.69 -19.56 36.17
CA SER A 27 41.21 -20.05 34.89
C SER A 27 42.37 -19.21 34.32
N GLY A 28 42.48 -17.94 34.74
CA GLY A 28 43.41 -16.97 34.16
C GLY A 28 43.06 -16.55 32.72
N VAL A 29 41.88 -16.92 32.20
CA VAL A 29 41.42 -16.60 30.84
C VAL A 29 40.39 -15.48 30.90
N PHE A 30 40.76 -14.28 30.45
CA PHE A 30 39.90 -13.09 30.51
C PHE A 30 39.30 -12.66 29.15
N SER A 31 39.79 -13.20 28.05
CA SER A 31 39.38 -12.86 26.68
C SER A 31 39.82 -13.95 25.70
N ASN A 32 39.75 -13.66 24.40
CA ASN A 32 40.22 -14.52 23.31
C ASN A 32 39.50 -15.87 23.24
N ASN A 33 38.16 -15.83 23.10
CA ASN A 33 37.32 -17.01 22.92
C ASN A 33 37.45 -18.00 24.09
N GLY A 34 37.38 -17.47 25.31
CA GLY A 34 37.47 -18.24 26.54
C GLY A 34 36.20 -19.06 26.84
N PRO A 35 36.19 -19.79 27.96
CA PRO A 35 35.08 -20.67 28.32
C PRO A 35 33.71 -19.99 28.39
N GLU A 36 33.62 -18.77 28.94
CA GLU A 36 32.34 -18.07 29.11
C GLU A 36 31.80 -17.55 27.76
N VAL A 37 32.67 -17.05 26.87
CA VAL A 37 32.27 -16.67 25.50
C VAL A 37 31.77 -17.88 24.72
N ARG A 38 32.48 -19.01 24.76
CA ARG A 38 32.06 -20.24 24.03
C ARG A 38 30.74 -20.78 24.56
N ALA A 39 30.54 -20.75 25.88
CA ALA A 39 29.28 -21.14 26.49
C ALA A 39 28.14 -20.23 26.01
N PHE A 40 28.34 -18.91 26.04
CA PHE A 40 27.36 -17.95 25.53
C PHE A 40 27.00 -18.19 24.06
N GLU A 41 27.99 -18.36 23.19
CA GLU A 41 27.75 -18.58 21.76
C GLU A 41 26.93 -19.85 21.50
N ALA A 42 27.22 -20.94 22.22
CA ALA A 42 26.46 -22.19 22.13
C ALA A 42 25.03 -22.03 22.65
N GLU A 43 24.85 -21.41 23.82
CA GLU A 43 23.55 -21.15 24.42
C GLU A 43 22.70 -20.23 23.52
N ALA A 44 23.29 -19.16 22.97
CA ALA A 44 22.63 -18.25 22.06
C ALA A 44 22.20 -18.95 20.77
N THR A 45 23.04 -19.82 20.20
CA THR A 45 22.68 -20.64 19.03
C THR A 45 21.46 -21.51 19.34
N GLY A 46 21.43 -22.15 20.51
CA GLY A 46 20.32 -23.00 20.95
C GLY A 46 19.01 -22.23 21.15
N GLN A 47 19.05 -21.12 21.91
CA GLN A 47 17.84 -20.42 22.34
C GLN A 47 17.35 -19.35 21.35
N LEU A 48 18.26 -18.60 20.73
CA LEU A 48 17.90 -17.47 19.87
C LEU A 48 17.83 -17.82 18.39
N PHE A 49 18.35 -18.98 17.97
CA PHE A 49 18.43 -19.40 16.56
C PHE A 49 18.01 -20.86 16.33
N ASP A 50 17.14 -21.40 17.21
CA ASP A 50 16.55 -22.73 17.11
C ASP A 50 17.58 -23.87 16.94
N GLY A 51 18.79 -23.69 17.48
CA GLY A 51 19.91 -24.64 17.38
C GLY A 51 20.55 -24.73 15.99
N ARG A 52 20.28 -23.79 15.08
CA ARG A 52 20.77 -23.79 13.71
C ARG A 52 21.98 -22.88 13.55
N GLY A 53 22.98 -23.35 12.79
CA GLY A 53 24.17 -22.54 12.47
C GLY A 53 25.14 -22.39 13.65
N ALA A 54 25.80 -21.24 13.71
CA ALA A 54 26.67 -20.87 14.82
C ALA A 54 26.63 -19.35 15.07
N CYS A 55 26.95 -18.99 16.31
CA CYS A 55 27.12 -17.61 16.75
C CYS A 55 28.60 -17.25 16.94
N LEU A 56 28.92 -15.98 16.72
CA LEU A 56 30.21 -15.36 17.03
C LEU A 56 29.97 -14.08 17.83
N ALA A 57 30.42 -14.06 19.07
CA ALA A 57 30.34 -12.89 19.93
C ALA A 57 31.47 -11.90 19.59
N VAL A 58 31.11 -10.63 19.46
CA VAL A 58 32.02 -9.52 19.14
C VAL A 58 31.89 -8.38 20.14
N ALA A 59 32.92 -7.54 20.26
CA ALA A 59 32.97 -6.46 21.24
C ALA A 59 31.88 -5.39 21.03
N ASN A 60 31.40 -5.19 19.81
CA ASN A 60 30.18 -4.45 19.49
C ASN A 60 29.69 -4.78 18.07
N ALA A 61 28.44 -4.44 17.75
CA ALA A 61 27.84 -4.71 16.44
C ALA A 61 28.54 -3.97 15.28
N THR A 62 29.08 -2.77 15.50
CA THR A 62 29.79 -2.01 14.45
C THR A 62 31.03 -2.77 13.97
N LEU A 63 31.82 -3.31 14.89
CA LEU A 63 32.96 -4.17 14.54
C LEU A 63 32.52 -5.45 13.85
N GLY A 64 31.38 -6.01 14.24
CA GLY A 64 30.76 -7.15 13.57
C GLY A 64 30.35 -6.85 12.13
N LEU A 65 29.72 -5.70 11.89
CA LEU A 65 29.38 -5.22 10.54
C LEU A 65 30.64 -5.00 9.70
N MET A 66 31.68 -4.37 10.26
CA MET A 66 32.93 -4.11 9.54
C MET A 66 33.56 -5.40 9.00
N ILE A 67 33.70 -6.43 9.83
CA ILE A 67 34.30 -7.71 9.39
C ILE A 67 33.37 -8.50 8.47
N ALA A 68 32.06 -8.49 8.72
CA ALA A 68 31.08 -9.21 7.90
C ALA A 68 30.97 -8.59 6.49
N ILE A 69 30.93 -7.27 6.39
CA ILE A 69 30.90 -6.55 5.10
C ILE A 69 32.21 -6.79 4.35
N ARG A 70 33.36 -6.76 5.04
CA ARG A 70 34.66 -7.05 4.44
C ARG A 70 34.73 -8.47 3.87
N ASP A 71 34.28 -9.48 4.61
CA ASP A 71 34.24 -10.88 4.15
C ASP A 71 33.26 -11.06 2.98
N ALA A 72 32.04 -10.54 3.10
CA ALA A 72 30.98 -10.69 2.11
C ALA A 72 31.33 -10.02 0.76
N ALA A 73 31.98 -8.85 0.78
CA ALA A 73 32.47 -8.20 -0.44
C ALA A 73 33.70 -8.92 -1.02
N GLY A 74 34.54 -9.50 -0.15
CA GLY A 74 35.63 -10.41 -0.51
C GLY A 74 36.56 -9.84 -1.59
N ALA A 75 36.78 -10.61 -2.65
CA ALA A 75 37.65 -10.24 -3.76
C ALA A 75 37.11 -9.08 -4.63
N ARG A 76 35.83 -8.67 -4.46
CA ARG A 76 35.24 -7.55 -5.21
C ARG A 76 35.67 -6.18 -4.66
N ILE A 77 36.39 -6.13 -3.54
CA ILE A 77 36.83 -4.87 -2.97
C ILE A 77 37.92 -4.26 -3.84
N ALA A 78 37.57 -3.15 -4.48
CA ALA A 78 38.43 -2.31 -5.31
C ALA A 78 38.01 -0.85 -5.14
N PRO A 79 38.82 0.13 -5.58
CA PRO A 79 38.41 1.52 -5.59
C PRO A 79 37.06 1.71 -6.31
N GLY A 80 36.08 2.30 -5.61
CA GLY A 80 34.74 2.56 -6.15
C GLY A 80 33.73 1.42 -5.99
N THR A 81 34.06 0.34 -5.27
CA THR A 81 33.12 -0.70 -4.85
C THR A 81 32.06 -0.13 -3.90
N LEU A 82 30.80 -0.47 -4.14
CA LEU A 82 29.64 0.07 -3.46
C LEU A 82 29.04 -0.91 -2.46
N ALA A 83 28.54 -0.39 -1.34
CA ALA A 83 27.70 -1.10 -0.38
C ALA A 83 26.28 -0.54 -0.43
N LEU A 84 25.32 -1.30 -0.95
CA LEU A 84 23.93 -0.85 -1.10
C LEU A 84 23.20 -0.94 0.25
N MET A 85 22.59 0.15 0.72
CA MET A 85 21.93 0.22 2.03
C MET A 85 20.80 1.26 2.08
N PRO A 86 19.85 1.15 3.03
CA PRO A 86 18.74 2.11 3.13
C PRO A 86 19.19 3.43 3.73
N ALA A 87 18.51 4.52 3.37
CA ALA A 87 18.70 5.83 3.99
C ALA A 87 18.31 5.85 5.49
N LEU A 88 17.29 5.08 5.86
CA LEU A 88 16.77 5.00 7.23
C LEU A 88 17.46 3.89 8.03
N THR A 89 18.73 4.09 8.38
CA THR A 89 19.47 3.22 9.32
C THR A 89 20.38 4.07 10.21
N PHE A 90 21.01 3.44 11.21
CA PHE A 90 21.97 4.11 12.07
C PHE A 90 23.32 4.33 11.35
N ALA A 91 24.02 5.40 11.73
CA ALA A 91 25.31 5.80 11.12
C ALA A 91 26.37 4.68 11.11
N ALA A 92 26.30 3.74 12.06
CA ALA A 92 27.22 2.60 12.14
C ALA A 92 27.19 1.71 10.88
N THR A 93 26.05 1.53 10.22
CA THR A 93 25.94 0.70 9.00
C THR A 93 26.80 1.28 7.88
N ALA A 94 26.67 2.59 7.62
CA ALA A 94 27.45 3.29 6.60
C ALA A 94 28.94 3.38 6.98
N HIS A 95 29.25 3.69 8.24
CA HIS A 95 30.64 3.73 8.69
C HIS A 95 31.32 2.37 8.61
N ALA A 96 30.61 1.27 8.93
CA ALA A 96 31.18 -0.07 8.82
C ALA A 96 31.56 -0.42 7.37
N ALA A 97 30.72 -0.04 6.39
CA ALA A 97 31.05 -0.19 4.98
C ALA A 97 32.27 0.66 4.56
N MET A 98 32.34 1.93 5.02
CA MET A 98 33.50 2.81 4.76
C MET A 98 34.80 2.21 5.33
N TRP A 99 34.78 1.76 6.58
CA TRP A 99 35.93 1.12 7.22
C TRP A 99 36.33 -0.20 6.55
N ALA A 100 35.37 -0.93 5.96
CA ALA A 100 35.64 -2.10 5.15
C ALA A 100 36.22 -1.76 3.76
N GLY A 101 36.30 -0.48 3.38
CA GLY A 101 36.85 0.01 2.13
C GLY A 101 35.83 0.16 0.99
N LEU A 102 34.54 0.22 1.31
CA LEU A 102 33.46 0.41 0.34
C LEU A 102 32.84 1.80 0.47
N THR A 103 32.32 2.33 -0.62
CA THR A 103 31.51 3.55 -0.61
C THR A 103 30.04 3.18 -0.40
N PRO A 104 29.36 3.71 0.64
CA PRO A 104 27.92 3.48 0.78
C PRO A 104 27.14 4.03 -0.42
N LEU A 105 26.29 3.18 -0.99
CA LEU A 105 25.25 3.55 -1.94
C LEU A 105 23.93 3.55 -1.17
N VAL A 106 23.48 4.74 -0.80
CA VAL A 106 22.30 4.96 0.03
C VAL A 106 21.08 5.17 -0.87
N CYS A 107 20.02 4.40 -0.66
CA CYS A 107 18.78 4.54 -1.43
C CYS A 107 17.53 4.57 -0.55
N ASP A 108 16.38 4.78 -1.21
CA ASP A 108 15.10 4.99 -0.54
C ASP A 108 14.55 3.75 0.16
N ILE A 109 13.52 3.97 0.97
CA ILE A 109 12.87 2.96 1.79
C ILE A 109 11.47 2.60 1.31
N ASP A 110 10.95 1.47 1.78
CA ASP A 110 9.54 1.12 1.63
C ASP A 110 8.65 2.03 2.50
N PRO A 111 7.52 2.55 1.98
CA PRO A 111 6.67 3.48 2.73
C PRO A 111 5.91 2.83 3.89
N ASP A 112 5.72 1.50 3.87
CA ASP A 112 4.91 0.80 4.87
C ASP A 112 5.78 0.20 5.98
N ASP A 113 6.82 -0.57 5.62
CA ASP A 113 7.69 -1.24 6.60
C ASP A 113 8.99 -0.48 6.92
N TRP A 114 9.28 0.59 6.18
CA TRP A 114 10.45 1.46 6.36
C TRP A 114 11.80 0.75 6.22
N GLY A 115 11.80 -0.45 5.65
CA GLY A 115 12.98 -1.20 5.23
C GLY A 115 13.54 -0.69 3.90
N LEU A 116 14.58 -1.36 3.40
CA LEU A 116 15.15 -1.07 2.08
C LEU A 116 14.11 -1.30 0.97
N SER A 117 13.89 -0.32 0.10
CA SER A 117 12.87 -0.42 -0.97
C SER A 117 13.24 -1.49 -2.00
N PRO A 118 12.40 -2.53 -2.23
CA PRO A 118 12.66 -3.56 -3.24
C PRO A 118 12.82 -2.99 -4.65
N ALA A 119 12.01 -1.99 -5.01
CA ALA A 119 12.05 -1.34 -6.31
C ALA A 119 13.34 -0.51 -6.51
N ALA A 120 13.77 0.23 -5.47
CA ALA A 120 15.02 0.99 -5.54
C ALA A 120 16.23 0.05 -5.61
N GLU A 121 16.21 -1.03 -4.82
CA GLU A 121 17.25 -2.05 -4.81
C GLU A 121 17.43 -2.72 -6.17
N GLU A 122 16.35 -3.21 -6.80
CA GLU A 122 16.41 -3.86 -8.11
C GLU A 122 16.91 -2.91 -9.20
N ARG A 123 16.43 -1.66 -9.20
CA ARG A 123 16.91 -0.62 -10.12
C ARG A 123 18.41 -0.39 -9.97
N LEU A 124 18.92 -0.28 -8.74
CA LEU A 124 20.33 -0.02 -8.48
C LEU A 124 21.22 -1.23 -8.72
N LEU A 125 20.72 -2.44 -8.47
CA LEU A 125 21.40 -3.67 -8.86
C LEU A 125 21.51 -3.79 -10.39
N ALA A 126 20.48 -3.36 -11.14
CA ALA A 126 20.55 -3.30 -12.59
C ALA A 126 21.54 -2.23 -13.08
N GLN A 127 21.54 -1.04 -12.47
CA GLN A 127 22.35 0.10 -12.87
C GLN A 127 23.83 0.00 -12.45
N HIS A 128 24.09 -0.57 -11.27
CA HIS A 128 25.39 -0.57 -10.62
C HIS A 128 25.88 -1.96 -10.20
N GLY A 129 25.21 -3.05 -10.58
CA GLY A 129 25.48 -4.41 -10.07
C GLY A 129 26.94 -4.87 -10.16
N ALA A 130 27.68 -4.46 -11.19
CA ALA A 130 29.11 -4.78 -11.32
C ALA A 130 30.00 -4.09 -10.27
N ARG A 131 29.55 -2.95 -9.71
CA ARG A 131 30.25 -2.19 -8.67
C ARG A 131 29.72 -2.50 -7.27
N ILE A 132 28.54 -3.07 -7.13
CA ILE A 132 27.97 -3.45 -5.84
C ILE A 132 28.69 -4.71 -5.34
N GLY A 133 29.45 -4.56 -4.24
CA GLY A 133 30.15 -5.66 -3.58
C GLY A 133 29.26 -6.37 -2.57
N VAL A 134 28.38 -5.62 -1.90
CA VAL A 134 27.54 -6.12 -0.81
C VAL A 134 26.23 -5.33 -0.72
N ILE A 135 25.15 -6.01 -0.37
CA ILE A 135 23.88 -5.41 0.07
C ILE A 135 23.81 -5.50 1.60
N VAL A 136 23.51 -4.38 2.24
CA VAL A 136 23.45 -4.25 3.71
C VAL A 136 22.07 -3.73 4.13
N PRO A 137 21.02 -4.56 4.08
CA PRO A 137 19.70 -4.15 4.55
C PRO A 137 19.69 -4.02 6.08
N TYR A 138 18.85 -3.11 6.58
CA TYR A 138 18.57 -2.96 8.00
C TYR A 138 17.21 -3.60 8.33
N ALA A 139 17.17 -4.46 9.34
CA ALA A 139 15.95 -5.01 9.91
C ALA A 139 15.25 -3.93 10.77
N THR A 140 14.58 -2.99 10.10
CA THR A 140 14.20 -1.69 10.65
C THR A 140 13.38 -1.81 11.94
N PHE A 141 13.93 -1.30 13.05
CA PHE A 141 13.32 -1.33 14.38
C PHE A 141 12.94 -2.73 14.91
N GLY A 142 13.64 -3.77 14.45
CA GLY A 142 13.38 -5.15 14.87
C GLY A 142 12.36 -5.89 13.99
N ASN A 143 12.01 -5.37 12.81
CA ASN A 143 11.17 -6.09 11.86
C ASN A 143 11.84 -7.37 11.35
N ALA A 144 11.05 -8.42 11.12
CA ALA A 144 11.49 -9.62 10.44
C ALA A 144 11.41 -9.42 8.91
N ILE A 145 12.49 -8.92 8.30
CA ILE A 145 12.58 -8.72 6.84
C ILE A 145 12.66 -10.07 6.10
N ASP A 146 12.31 -10.09 4.80
CA ASP A 146 12.35 -11.29 3.97
C ASP A 146 13.81 -11.68 3.63
N LEU A 147 14.34 -12.67 4.36
CA LEU A 147 15.71 -13.16 4.17
C LEU A 147 15.85 -14.06 2.93
N ASP A 148 14.76 -14.69 2.47
CA ASP A 148 14.77 -15.53 1.27
C ASP A 148 14.96 -14.67 0.02
N ARG A 149 14.36 -13.47 -0.01
CA ARG A 149 14.62 -12.46 -1.04
C ARG A 149 16.11 -12.11 -1.12
N TYR A 150 16.77 -11.85 0.00
CA TYR A 150 18.20 -11.49 -0.03
C TYR A 150 19.09 -12.67 -0.45
N ALA A 151 18.73 -13.90 -0.07
CA ALA A 151 19.41 -15.09 -0.57
C ALA A 151 19.27 -15.21 -2.11
N TRP A 152 18.08 -14.94 -2.63
CA TRP A 152 17.83 -14.92 -4.07
C TRP A 152 18.62 -13.83 -4.79
N LEU A 153 18.68 -12.61 -4.25
CA LEU A 153 19.46 -11.49 -4.83
C LEU A 153 20.96 -11.81 -4.85
N ALA A 154 21.48 -12.37 -3.76
CA ALA A 154 22.87 -12.80 -3.67
C ALA A 154 23.21 -13.80 -4.78
N GLN A 155 22.34 -14.81 -4.98
CA GLN A 155 22.53 -15.82 -6.02
C GLN A 155 22.41 -15.22 -7.43
N ARG A 156 21.40 -14.38 -7.66
CA ARG A 156 21.11 -13.79 -8.98
C ARG A 156 22.20 -12.84 -9.46
N HIS A 157 22.71 -11.99 -8.57
CA HIS A 157 23.66 -10.93 -8.92
C HIS A 157 25.11 -11.25 -8.51
N GLY A 158 25.32 -12.37 -7.80
CA GLY A 158 26.62 -12.77 -7.28
C GLY A 158 27.19 -11.78 -6.26
N VAL A 159 26.33 -11.05 -5.54
CA VAL A 159 26.70 -10.01 -4.57
C VAL A 159 26.69 -10.58 -3.15
N GLY A 160 27.56 -10.05 -2.28
CA GLY A 160 27.50 -10.38 -0.86
C GLY A 160 26.26 -9.80 -0.18
N VAL A 161 25.86 -10.40 0.93
CA VAL A 161 24.76 -9.89 1.78
C VAL A 161 25.23 -9.89 3.24
N VAL A 162 24.91 -8.82 3.96
CA VAL A 162 25.07 -8.72 5.42
C VAL A 162 23.85 -8.05 5.99
N ILE A 163 23.11 -8.72 6.88
CA ILE A 163 21.94 -8.11 7.50
C ILE A 163 22.37 -7.32 8.73
N ASP A 164 22.08 -6.03 8.76
CA ASP A 164 22.11 -5.26 10.00
C ASP A 164 20.81 -5.55 10.76
N ALA A 165 20.92 -6.39 11.79
CA ALA A 165 19.83 -6.79 12.67
C ALA A 165 20.08 -6.30 14.11
N ALA A 166 20.72 -5.14 14.25
CA ALA A 166 21.19 -4.61 15.53
C ALA A 166 20.08 -4.50 16.59
N ALA A 167 18.82 -4.35 16.19
CA ALA A 167 17.67 -4.23 17.09
C ALA A 167 16.75 -5.47 17.10
N SER A 168 17.19 -6.61 16.55
CA SER A 168 16.28 -7.74 16.27
C SER A 168 16.52 -8.99 17.13
N LEU A 169 17.46 -8.97 18.09
CA LEU A 169 17.78 -10.17 18.89
C LEU A 169 16.58 -10.59 19.76
N GLY A 170 16.01 -11.77 19.48
CA GLY A 170 14.77 -12.30 20.09
C GLY A 170 13.49 -12.16 19.23
N THR A 171 13.61 -11.58 18.03
CA THR A 171 12.53 -11.47 17.04
C THR A 171 12.20 -12.85 16.44
N ARG A 172 10.92 -13.10 16.18
CA ARG A 172 10.42 -14.28 15.47
C ARG A 172 9.80 -13.91 14.12
N ASP A 173 10.08 -14.70 13.09
CA ASP A 173 9.55 -14.51 11.74
C ASP A 173 8.04 -14.79 11.67
N ALA A 174 7.45 -14.62 10.49
CA ALA A 174 6.01 -14.82 10.28
C ALA A 174 5.57 -16.29 10.48
N ALA A 175 6.50 -17.24 10.37
CA ALA A 175 6.29 -18.66 10.64
C ALA A 175 6.54 -19.04 12.11
N GLY A 176 6.87 -18.07 12.98
CA GLY A 176 7.18 -18.28 14.39
C GLY A 176 8.60 -18.79 14.69
N ARG A 177 9.47 -18.89 13.67
CA ARG A 177 10.87 -19.31 13.83
C ARG A 177 11.75 -18.14 14.28
N ALA A 178 12.91 -18.44 14.84
CA ALA A 178 13.90 -17.42 15.16
C ALA A 178 14.35 -16.64 13.91
N PHE A 179 14.28 -15.30 13.96
CA PHE A 179 14.70 -14.45 12.84
C PHE A 179 16.21 -14.61 12.58
N GLY A 180 16.57 -14.98 11.35
CA GLY A 180 17.96 -15.20 10.94
C GLY A 180 18.46 -16.64 11.09
N ALA A 181 17.72 -17.54 11.73
CA ALA A 181 18.18 -18.91 12.02
C ALA A 181 18.65 -19.71 10.78
N ASP A 182 17.99 -19.51 9.63
CA ASP A 182 18.30 -20.18 8.37
C ASP A 182 19.19 -19.35 7.42
N ALA A 183 19.59 -18.14 7.82
CA ALA A 183 20.35 -17.23 6.98
C ALA A 183 21.79 -17.72 6.80
N ARG A 184 22.18 -18.01 5.55
CA ARG A 184 23.54 -18.46 5.21
C ARG A 184 24.56 -17.32 5.08
N PHE A 185 24.10 -16.08 5.05
CA PHE A 185 24.93 -14.88 5.17
C PHE A 185 24.98 -14.42 6.63
N ALA A 186 25.83 -13.43 6.93
CA ALA A 186 25.98 -12.89 8.27
C ALA A 186 24.75 -12.04 8.67
N VAL A 187 24.19 -12.32 9.83
CA VAL A 187 23.18 -11.50 10.51
C VAL A 187 23.80 -10.91 11.76
N VAL A 188 23.90 -9.57 11.82
CA VAL A 188 24.66 -8.88 12.88
C VAL A 188 23.72 -8.18 13.86
N HIS A 189 23.84 -8.54 15.14
CA HIS A 189 23.03 -8.02 16.25
C HIS A 189 23.86 -7.20 17.23
N SER A 190 23.21 -6.29 17.95
CA SER A 190 23.83 -5.48 19.01
C SER A 190 23.36 -5.91 20.40
N MET A 191 24.30 -5.93 21.34
CA MET A 191 24.06 -6.15 22.77
C MET A 191 24.38 -4.88 23.59
N HIS A 192 24.38 -3.72 22.94
CA HIS A 192 24.56 -2.43 23.60
C HIS A 192 23.50 -2.21 24.69
N ALA A 193 23.84 -1.49 25.76
CA ALA A 193 23.00 -1.29 26.94
C ALA A 193 21.60 -0.72 26.64
N THR A 194 21.42 -0.07 25.49
CA THR A 194 20.13 0.50 25.08
C THR A 194 19.22 -0.46 24.31
N LYS A 195 19.71 -1.65 23.93
CA LYS A 195 18.98 -2.64 23.15
C LYS A 195 18.09 -3.50 24.05
N THR A 196 17.15 -4.21 23.45
CA THR A 196 16.29 -5.17 24.17
C THR A 196 17.12 -6.26 24.86
N PHE A 197 18.14 -6.77 24.17
CA PHE A 197 19.21 -7.58 24.76
C PHE A 197 20.31 -6.68 25.34
N ALA A 198 20.01 -5.98 26.43
CA ALA A 198 20.95 -5.07 27.09
C ALA A 198 22.00 -5.83 27.93
N VAL A 199 23.28 -5.64 27.61
CA VAL A 199 24.41 -6.20 28.38
C VAL A 199 25.29 -5.09 28.92
N ALA A 200 26.00 -4.38 28.05
CA ALA A 200 26.74 -3.15 28.30
C ALA A 200 27.23 -2.68 26.93
N GLU A 201 28.29 -3.32 26.47
CA GLU A 201 28.75 -3.32 25.09
C GLU A 201 28.79 -4.76 24.58
N GLY A 202 28.62 -4.94 23.28
CA GLY A 202 28.67 -6.26 22.66
C GLY A 202 27.89 -6.35 21.36
N GLY A 203 28.18 -7.40 20.59
CA GLY A 203 27.44 -7.77 19.40
C GLY A 203 27.52 -9.26 19.16
N LEU A 204 26.63 -9.76 18.32
CA LEU A 204 26.54 -11.17 17.98
C LEU A 204 26.36 -11.29 16.47
N ILE A 205 27.19 -12.09 15.83
CA ILE A 205 27.01 -12.46 14.43
C ILE A 205 26.47 -13.89 14.41
N HIS A 206 25.35 -14.11 13.72
CA HIS A 206 24.83 -15.44 13.46
C HIS A 206 24.91 -15.76 11.96
N SER A 207 25.13 -17.04 11.66
CA SER A 207 24.89 -17.60 10.34
C SER A 207 24.62 -19.10 10.42
N ALA A 208 23.74 -19.58 9.54
CA ALA A 208 23.55 -21.00 9.25
C ALA A 208 24.78 -21.64 8.58
N ASP A 209 25.68 -20.85 7.98
CA ASP A 209 26.98 -21.33 7.49
C ASP A 209 28.04 -21.25 8.59
N THR A 210 28.31 -22.38 9.26
CA THR A 210 29.33 -22.44 10.32
C THR A 210 30.74 -22.13 9.81
N ALA A 211 31.03 -22.42 8.54
CA ALA A 211 32.33 -22.10 7.95
C ALA A 211 32.51 -20.59 7.78
N LEU A 212 31.43 -19.83 7.55
CA LEU A 212 31.46 -18.37 7.59
C LEU A 212 31.82 -17.87 8.98
N ILE A 213 31.19 -18.42 10.02
CA ILE A 213 31.45 -18.05 11.41
C ILE A 213 32.91 -18.33 11.81
N ASP A 214 33.47 -19.46 11.40
CA ASP A 214 34.88 -19.80 11.65
C ASP A 214 35.84 -18.82 10.96
N ARG A 215 35.56 -18.43 9.72
CA ARG A 215 36.35 -17.39 9.02
C ARG A 215 36.27 -16.06 9.74
N LEU A 216 35.06 -15.60 10.10
CA LEU A 216 34.89 -14.34 10.83
C LEU A 216 35.60 -14.38 12.19
N ARG A 217 35.62 -15.53 12.89
CA ARG A 217 36.35 -15.69 14.15
C ARG A 217 37.85 -15.50 14.00
N ILE A 218 38.42 -15.91 12.88
CA ILE A 218 39.82 -15.62 12.55
C ILE A 218 40.01 -14.10 12.35
N MET A 219 39.10 -13.44 11.62
CA MET A 219 39.14 -12.00 11.38
C MET A 219 38.98 -11.16 12.66
N THR A 220 38.16 -11.57 13.64
CA THR A 220 38.01 -10.87 14.93
C THR A 220 39.27 -10.96 15.81
N ASN A 221 40.17 -11.88 15.49
CA ASN A 221 41.42 -12.11 16.20
C ASN A 221 42.64 -11.88 15.31
N PHE A 222 42.73 -10.68 14.73
CA PHE A 222 43.87 -10.21 13.94
C PHE A 222 44.14 -11.01 12.65
N GLY A 223 43.20 -11.83 12.19
CA GLY A 223 43.36 -12.62 10.98
C GLY A 223 44.27 -13.84 11.16
N PHE A 224 44.51 -14.29 12.40
CA PHE A 224 45.44 -15.38 12.73
C PHE A 224 44.91 -16.77 12.32
N GLY A 225 44.95 -17.09 11.02
CA GLY A 225 44.61 -18.42 10.50
C GLY A 225 45.67 -19.49 10.76
N ALA A 226 46.86 -19.09 11.19
CA ALA A 226 47.91 -19.96 11.72
C ALA A 226 48.45 -19.37 13.04
N PRO A 227 49.14 -20.15 13.90
CA PRO A 227 49.61 -19.69 15.21
C PRO A 227 50.39 -18.37 15.13
N ARG A 228 49.77 -17.28 15.59
CA ARG A 228 50.28 -15.89 15.57
C ARG A 228 50.70 -15.37 14.19
N SER A 229 50.15 -15.92 13.11
CA SER A 229 50.42 -15.48 11.74
C SER A 229 49.14 -15.13 11.03
N ALA A 230 49.05 -13.88 10.56
CA ALA A 230 47.86 -13.38 9.87
C ALA A 230 47.82 -13.89 8.43
N THR A 231 46.73 -14.54 8.05
CA THR A 231 46.51 -15.11 6.71
C THR A 231 45.38 -14.42 5.94
N MET A 232 44.65 -13.53 6.61
CA MET A 232 43.54 -12.74 6.06
C MET A 232 43.42 -11.41 6.81
N PRO A 233 42.70 -10.42 6.27
CA PRO A 233 42.42 -9.18 7.00
C PRO A 233 41.72 -9.46 8.34
N GLY A 234 42.16 -8.79 9.40
CA GLY A 234 41.53 -8.91 10.70
C GLY A 234 41.77 -7.67 11.56
N LEU A 235 41.03 -7.61 12.67
CA LEU A 235 41.11 -6.55 13.67
C LEU A 235 40.93 -7.16 15.06
N ASN A 236 40.84 -6.33 16.11
CA ASN A 236 40.47 -6.81 17.45
C ASN A 236 38.99 -6.57 17.73
N ALA A 237 38.16 -7.59 17.52
CA ALA A 237 36.72 -7.52 17.80
C ALA A 237 36.28 -8.49 18.91
N LYS A 238 37.22 -9.09 19.65
CA LYS A 238 36.90 -10.15 20.61
C LYS A 238 36.06 -9.63 21.76
N LEU A 239 34.99 -10.34 22.11
CA LEU A 239 34.25 -10.08 23.35
C LEU A 239 35.07 -10.55 24.57
N PRO A 240 35.28 -9.72 25.60
CA PRO A 240 35.84 -10.14 26.90
C PRO A 240 34.93 -11.13 27.65
N GLU A 241 35.53 -12.03 28.43
CA GLU A 241 34.79 -13.07 29.18
C GLU A 241 33.78 -12.48 30.17
N ILE A 242 34.10 -11.34 30.79
CA ILE A 242 33.20 -10.66 31.74
C ILE A 242 31.91 -10.22 31.06
N LEU A 243 31.97 -9.76 29.80
CA LEU A 243 30.77 -9.39 29.05
C LEU A 243 29.98 -10.62 28.59
N ALA A 244 30.64 -11.76 28.39
CA ALA A 244 29.96 -13.02 28.11
C ALA A 244 29.15 -13.52 29.32
N ILE A 245 29.66 -13.38 30.55
CA ILE A 245 28.91 -13.69 31.78
C ILE A 245 27.59 -12.91 31.80
N MET A 246 27.66 -11.61 31.52
CA MET A 246 26.52 -10.71 31.48
C MET A 246 25.56 -11.07 30.32
N ALA A 247 26.10 -11.44 29.16
CA ALA A 247 25.28 -11.87 28.02
C ALA A 247 24.52 -13.18 28.30
N ARG A 248 25.16 -14.16 28.97
CA ARG A 248 24.49 -15.40 29.42
C ARG A 248 23.38 -15.12 30.42
N ALA A 249 23.61 -14.19 31.35
CA ALA A 249 22.57 -13.76 32.28
C ALA A 249 21.39 -13.09 31.56
N LYS A 250 21.65 -12.21 30.58
CA LYS A 250 20.58 -11.56 29.78
C LYS A 250 19.84 -12.56 28.90
N LEU A 251 20.54 -13.57 28.39
CA LEU A 251 19.96 -14.66 27.59
C LEU A 251 18.90 -15.44 28.39
N ALA A 252 19.12 -15.67 29.68
CA ALA A 252 18.16 -16.38 30.53
C ALA A 252 16.80 -15.65 30.69
N GLU A 253 16.74 -14.34 30.49
CA GLU A 253 15.52 -13.53 30.64
C GLU A 253 14.93 -13.02 29.31
N ILE A 254 15.59 -13.27 28.17
CA ILE A 254 15.26 -12.61 26.90
C ILE A 254 13.83 -12.87 26.42
N ASP A 255 13.34 -14.10 26.54
CA ASP A 255 11.99 -14.43 26.06
C ASP A 255 10.94 -13.63 26.83
N ALA A 256 11.01 -13.61 28.16
CA ALA A 256 10.11 -12.82 29.01
C ALA A 256 10.19 -11.32 28.69
N VAL A 257 11.40 -10.78 28.49
CA VAL A 257 11.60 -9.37 28.12
C VAL A 257 10.97 -9.05 26.75
N THR A 258 11.19 -9.91 25.75
CA THR A 258 10.64 -9.69 24.40
C THR A 258 9.12 -9.87 24.34
N ASP A 259 8.57 -10.84 25.07
CA ASP A 259 7.11 -11.04 25.16
C ASP A 259 6.43 -9.85 25.84
N HIS A 260 7.02 -9.34 26.92
CA HIS A 260 6.52 -8.14 27.60
C HIS A 260 6.53 -6.92 26.69
N ARG A 261 7.66 -6.67 26.00
CA ARG A 261 7.77 -5.54 25.05
C ARG A 261 6.85 -5.69 23.84
N ALA A 262 6.61 -6.91 23.36
CA ALA A 262 5.64 -7.17 22.30
C ALA A 262 4.20 -6.91 22.74
N MET A 263 3.85 -7.24 24.00
CA MET A 263 2.56 -6.87 24.60
C MET A 263 2.38 -5.34 24.67
N LEU A 264 3.42 -4.60 25.10
CA LEU A 264 3.39 -3.14 25.11
C LEU A 264 3.23 -2.55 23.71
N GLU A 265 3.94 -3.11 22.71
CA GLU A 265 3.77 -2.72 21.30
C GLU A 265 2.34 -2.95 20.82
N ALA A 266 1.76 -4.12 21.08
CA ALA A 266 0.37 -4.43 20.72
C ALA A 266 -0.62 -3.46 21.40
N THR A 267 -0.33 -3.07 22.64
CA THR A 267 -1.12 -2.07 23.38
C THR A 267 -1.03 -0.70 22.70
N TYR A 268 0.17 -0.26 22.30
CA TYR A 268 0.33 0.98 21.52
C TYR A 268 -0.45 0.93 20.22
N ARG A 269 -0.34 -0.18 19.46
CA ARG A 269 -1.03 -0.35 18.17
C ARG A 269 -2.55 -0.29 18.32
N THR A 270 -3.09 -0.73 19.44
CA THR A 270 -4.53 -0.67 19.73
C THR A 270 -4.96 0.72 20.19
N ALA A 271 -4.14 1.39 21.00
CA ALA A 271 -4.47 2.70 21.59
C ALA A 271 -4.24 3.88 20.62
N VAL A 272 -3.21 3.78 19.78
CA VAL A 272 -2.92 4.74 18.72
C VAL A 272 -3.85 4.45 17.55
N GLY A 273 -5.04 5.03 17.56
CA GLY A 273 -5.99 4.92 16.43
C GLY A 273 -5.46 5.54 15.13
N ASP A 274 -6.33 5.69 14.13
CA ASP A 274 -5.97 6.06 12.73
C ASP A 274 -5.31 7.44 12.54
N ALA A 275 -5.18 8.24 13.60
CA ALA A 275 -4.59 9.58 13.52
C ALA A 275 -3.07 9.55 13.29
N LEU A 276 -2.34 8.55 13.79
CA LEU A 276 -0.89 8.44 13.61
C LEU A 276 -0.57 7.28 12.67
N THR A 277 0.53 7.36 11.93
CA THR A 277 0.97 6.25 11.07
C THR A 277 1.95 5.37 11.82
N LEU A 278 1.66 4.07 11.90
CA LEU A 278 2.55 3.07 12.49
C LEU A 278 3.26 2.28 11.41
N GLN A 279 4.49 1.82 11.70
CA GLN A 279 5.21 0.89 10.82
C GLN A 279 4.39 -0.39 10.64
N ARG A 280 4.34 -0.92 9.42
CA ARG A 280 3.86 -2.28 9.16
C ARG A 280 4.80 -3.28 9.84
N ALA A 281 4.30 -3.92 10.91
CA ALA A 281 5.03 -4.98 11.60
C ALA A 281 5.09 -6.24 10.73
N SER A 282 6.22 -6.93 10.77
CA SER A 282 6.37 -8.29 10.28
C SER A 282 6.88 -9.20 11.39
N GLY A 283 6.61 -10.50 11.25
CA GLY A 283 6.93 -11.50 12.26
C GLY A 283 5.83 -11.69 13.31
N THR A 284 5.88 -12.80 14.04
CA THR A 284 4.94 -13.06 15.14
C THR A 284 5.34 -12.35 16.43
N ARG A 285 6.62 -11.95 16.56
CA ARG A 285 7.16 -11.20 17.71
C ARG A 285 8.34 -10.35 17.29
N ARG A 286 8.37 -9.07 17.69
CA ARG A 286 9.51 -8.16 17.44
C ARG A 286 10.24 -7.84 18.73
N ALA A 287 11.58 -7.76 18.68
CA ALA A 287 12.40 -7.36 19.82
C ALA A 287 12.41 -5.82 20.01
N THR A 288 11.22 -5.23 20.12
CA THR A 288 10.98 -3.79 20.00
C THR A 288 11.74 -2.96 21.03
N GLN A 289 12.66 -2.12 20.53
CA GLN A 289 13.52 -1.26 21.36
C GLN A 289 12.77 -0.05 21.94
N PHE A 290 11.92 0.55 21.11
CA PHE A 290 11.05 1.70 21.36
C PHE A 290 9.89 1.64 20.36
N MET A 291 8.84 2.44 20.54
CA MET A 291 7.69 2.47 19.61
C MET A 291 7.84 3.60 18.59
N PRO A 292 8.19 3.32 17.32
CA PRO A 292 8.28 4.35 16.29
C PRO A 292 6.90 4.64 15.68
N LEU A 293 6.61 5.91 15.43
CA LEU A 293 5.41 6.36 14.74
C LEU A 293 5.67 7.61 13.94
N LEU A 294 4.79 7.90 12.97
CA LEU A 294 4.82 9.14 12.21
C LEU A 294 3.69 10.04 12.66
N LEU A 295 4.03 11.28 12.97
CA LEU A 295 3.06 12.35 13.06
C LEU A 295 2.29 12.46 11.74
N PRO A 296 1.05 12.95 11.74
CA PRO A 296 0.37 13.38 10.53
C PRO A 296 1.28 14.36 9.76
N ARG A 297 1.34 14.30 8.42
CA ARG A 297 2.17 15.25 7.61
C ARG A 297 1.97 16.73 8.02
N PRO A 298 0.72 17.17 8.25
CA PRO A 298 0.31 18.24 9.18
C PRO A 298 1.24 18.76 10.24
N LEU A 299 1.67 17.86 11.09
CA LEU A 299 2.38 18.19 12.29
C LEU A 299 3.88 18.00 12.10
N ALA A 300 4.36 17.63 10.90
CA ALA A 300 5.77 17.41 10.59
C ALA A 300 6.63 18.63 10.93
N ALA A 301 6.21 19.83 10.48
CA ALA A 301 6.91 21.08 10.77
C ALA A 301 6.92 21.43 12.25
N HIS A 302 5.94 20.93 13.01
CA HIS A 302 5.80 21.16 14.44
C HIS A 302 6.37 20.05 15.31
N ARG A 303 6.95 19.01 14.71
CA ARG A 303 7.52 17.85 15.41
C ARG A 303 8.47 18.22 16.55
N PRO A 304 9.38 19.22 16.44
CA PRO A 304 10.21 19.64 17.58
C PRO A 304 9.39 20.18 18.76
N ALA A 305 8.35 20.97 18.49
CA ALA A 305 7.48 21.52 19.52
C ALA A 305 6.60 20.43 20.16
N ILE A 306 6.12 19.47 19.37
CA ILE A 306 5.35 18.32 19.85
C ILE A 306 6.23 17.43 20.74
N ALA A 307 7.45 17.11 20.31
CA ALA A 307 8.41 16.34 21.10
C ALA A 307 8.69 17.03 22.45
N ALA A 308 8.97 18.34 22.43
CA ALA A 308 9.18 19.11 23.65
C ALA A 308 7.95 19.13 24.58
N ALA A 309 6.74 19.17 24.03
CA ALA A 309 5.51 19.09 24.81
C ALA A 309 5.30 17.70 25.44
N ILE A 310 5.66 16.62 24.74
CA ILE A 310 5.64 15.25 25.28
C ILE A 310 6.67 15.12 26.41
N GLU A 311 7.88 15.67 26.22
CA GLU A 311 8.94 15.66 27.24
C GLU A 311 8.57 16.47 28.49
N ALA A 312 7.86 17.59 28.34
CA ALA A 312 7.34 18.38 29.46
C ALA A 312 6.33 17.61 30.33
N ASP A 313 5.63 16.61 29.76
CA ASP A 313 4.75 15.69 30.48
C ASP A 313 5.54 14.53 31.14
N GLY A 314 6.87 14.57 31.11
CA GLY A 314 7.76 13.57 31.72
C GLY A 314 7.93 12.30 30.90
N ILE A 315 7.67 12.35 29.59
CA ILE A 315 7.75 11.20 28.67
C ILE A 315 8.88 11.44 27.66
N GLY A 316 9.85 10.54 27.61
CA GLY A 316 10.96 10.64 26.68
C GLY A 316 10.52 10.47 25.23
N CYS A 317 11.03 11.30 24.33
CA CYS A 317 10.65 11.31 22.93
C CYS A 317 11.88 11.37 22.02
N GLY A 318 12.06 10.37 21.16
CA GLY A 318 13.17 10.26 20.22
C GLY A 318 12.78 10.52 18.77
N GLN A 319 13.76 10.46 17.88
CA GLN A 319 13.60 10.79 16.46
C GLN A 319 14.47 9.86 15.59
N TYR A 320 14.37 8.55 15.77
CA TYR A 320 15.20 7.58 15.05
C TYR A 320 14.60 7.28 13.66
N PHE A 321 15.18 7.66 12.51
CA PHE A 321 16.38 8.47 12.30
C PHE A 321 16.05 9.77 11.55
N SER A 322 16.17 10.89 12.24
CA SER A 322 16.00 12.23 11.70
C SER A 322 17.08 13.14 12.29
N PRO A 323 18.07 13.58 11.50
CA PRO A 323 18.22 13.35 10.06
C PRO A 323 18.55 11.89 9.73
N HIS A 324 17.94 11.35 8.66
CA HIS A 324 18.36 10.06 8.10
C HIS A 324 19.72 10.17 7.40
N LEU A 325 20.35 9.07 6.97
CA LEU A 325 21.74 9.08 6.49
C LEU A 325 21.99 10.12 5.39
N GLY A 326 21.16 10.14 4.35
CA GLY A 326 21.29 11.06 3.21
C GLY A 326 21.14 12.55 3.55
N GLN A 327 20.60 12.89 4.72
CA GLN A 327 20.47 14.28 5.17
C GLN A 327 21.67 14.75 6.00
N GLN A 328 22.52 13.83 6.47
CA GLN A 328 23.65 14.17 7.32
C GLN A 328 24.83 14.68 6.48
N PRO A 329 25.46 15.82 6.83
CA PRO A 329 26.49 16.46 6.00
C PRO A 329 27.63 15.52 5.61
N TRP A 330 28.17 14.76 6.57
CA TRP A 330 29.28 13.84 6.31
C TRP A 330 28.93 12.77 5.27
N PHE A 331 27.75 12.16 5.36
CA PHE A 331 27.35 11.14 4.41
C PHE A 331 27.02 11.71 3.03
N ARG A 332 26.54 12.96 2.93
CA ARG A 332 26.38 13.63 1.64
C ARG A 332 27.71 13.82 0.90
N ASP A 333 28.78 14.08 1.63
CA ASP A 333 30.11 14.32 1.05
C ASP A 333 30.87 13.01 0.75
N HIS A 334 30.52 11.92 1.41
CA HIS A 334 31.31 10.67 1.39
C HIS A 334 30.55 9.43 0.89
N CYS A 335 29.25 9.53 0.61
CA CYS A 335 28.43 8.44 0.07
C CYS A 335 27.87 8.80 -1.31
N VAL A 336 27.40 7.79 -2.05
CA VAL A 336 26.51 7.99 -3.18
C VAL A 336 25.08 7.98 -2.65
N ILE A 337 24.38 9.11 -2.71
CA ILE A 337 23.00 9.25 -2.25
C ILE A 337 22.07 9.31 -3.46
N GLU A 338 21.21 8.31 -3.62
CA GLU A 338 20.13 8.30 -4.59
C GLU A 338 18.93 9.14 -4.10
N PRO A 339 17.92 9.44 -4.93
CA PRO A 339 16.70 10.10 -4.44
C PRO A 339 16.03 9.29 -3.32
N THR A 340 15.73 9.94 -2.19
CA THR A 340 15.12 9.32 -0.99
C THR A 340 13.82 9.99 -0.52
N PRO A 341 12.83 10.25 -1.40
CA PRO A 341 11.63 10.99 -1.05
C PRO A 341 10.79 10.31 0.06
N VAL A 342 10.76 8.98 0.14
CA VAL A 342 10.05 8.28 1.20
C VAL A 342 10.80 8.43 2.53
N ALA A 343 12.12 8.25 2.53
CA ALA A 343 12.93 8.46 3.73
C ALA A 343 12.84 9.90 4.25
N ASP A 344 12.78 10.89 3.35
CA ASP A 344 12.60 12.30 3.70
C ASP A 344 11.25 12.53 4.43
N ASP A 345 10.15 11.98 3.90
CA ASP A 345 8.81 12.08 4.54
C ASP A 345 8.78 11.36 5.90
N VAL A 346 9.32 10.14 5.95
CA VAL A 346 9.34 9.31 7.17
C VAL A 346 10.18 9.98 8.25
N ALA A 347 11.42 10.39 7.95
CA ALA A 347 12.29 11.07 8.90
C ALA A 347 11.70 12.40 9.38
N GLY A 348 11.12 13.19 8.46
CA GLY A 348 10.51 14.49 8.79
C GLY A 348 9.33 14.41 9.77
N ARG A 349 8.72 13.23 9.92
CA ARG A 349 7.51 13.00 10.74
C ARG A 349 7.74 12.10 11.94
N MET A 350 8.89 11.42 12.01
CA MET A 350 9.15 10.36 12.98
C MET A 350 9.24 10.85 14.42
N LEU A 351 8.51 10.18 15.31
CA LEU A 351 8.73 10.16 16.75
C LEU A 351 9.01 8.73 17.21
N SER A 352 9.86 8.58 18.22
CA SER A 352 10.13 7.31 18.89
C SER A 352 9.68 7.44 20.34
N LEU A 353 8.80 6.56 20.80
CA LEU A 353 8.19 6.62 22.12
C LEU A 353 8.70 5.51 23.04
N PRO A 354 8.61 5.66 24.37
CA PRO A 354 9.18 4.72 25.31
C PRO A 354 8.58 3.32 25.20
N ILE A 355 9.45 2.31 25.17
CA ILE A 355 9.17 0.92 25.56
C ILE A 355 10.33 0.49 26.44
N THR A 356 10.07 0.20 27.72
CA THR A 356 11.08 -0.24 28.69
C THR A 356 10.61 -1.47 29.44
N ASP A 357 11.56 -2.20 30.05
CA ASP A 357 11.28 -3.46 30.76
C ASP A 357 10.33 -3.27 31.94
N ALA A 358 10.27 -2.07 32.53
CA ALA A 358 9.45 -1.74 33.69
C ALA A 358 8.08 -1.13 33.36
N MET A 359 7.80 -0.82 32.09
CA MET A 359 6.52 -0.20 31.70
C MET A 359 5.36 -1.18 31.83
N ALA A 360 4.21 -0.68 32.28
CA ALA A 360 2.94 -1.39 32.25
C ALA A 360 2.04 -0.90 31.10
N ALA A 361 0.94 -1.62 30.83
CA ALA A 361 -0.04 -1.21 29.82
C ALA A 361 -0.63 0.19 30.10
N ASP A 362 -0.84 0.55 31.38
CA ASP A 362 -1.32 1.87 31.77
C ASP A 362 -0.33 2.99 31.42
N ASP A 363 0.98 2.70 31.40
CA ASP A 363 1.99 3.66 30.96
C ASP A 363 1.87 3.96 29.47
N VAL A 364 1.47 2.97 28.65
CA VAL A 364 1.17 3.18 27.23
C VAL A 364 0.03 4.18 27.07
N GLY A 365 -1.06 4.04 27.85
CA GLY A 365 -2.16 5.01 27.85
C GLY A 365 -1.70 6.43 28.17
N ARG A 366 -0.86 6.58 29.22
CA ARG A 366 -0.26 7.87 29.58
C ARG A 366 0.53 8.50 28.43
N VAL A 367 1.31 7.69 27.71
CA VAL A 367 2.10 8.15 26.56
C VAL A 367 1.19 8.57 25.41
N VAL A 368 0.23 7.74 25.03
CA VAL A 368 -0.72 8.04 23.94
C VAL A 368 -1.50 9.32 24.22
N ASP A 369 -1.98 9.49 25.45
CA ASP A 369 -2.68 10.71 25.86
C ASP A 369 -1.79 11.95 25.77
N ALA A 370 -0.51 11.84 26.16
CA ALA A 370 0.44 12.95 26.05
C ALA A 370 0.71 13.33 24.59
N VAL A 371 0.88 12.34 23.70
CA VAL A 371 1.02 12.57 22.26
C VAL A 371 -0.23 13.27 21.70
N ALA A 372 -1.43 12.79 22.04
CA ALA A 372 -2.69 13.38 21.60
C ALA A 372 -2.87 14.82 22.13
N ARG A 373 -2.52 15.08 23.39
CA ARG A 373 -2.52 16.44 23.97
C ARG A 373 -1.51 17.35 23.29
N ALA A 374 -0.28 16.87 23.07
CA ALA A 374 0.78 17.65 22.41
C ALA A 374 0.38 18.02 20.98
N CYS A 375 -0.17 17.06 20.23
CA CYS A 375 -0.71 17.30 18.89
C CYS A 375 -1.85 18.32 18.94
N SER A 376 -2.87 18.13 19.78
CA SER A 376 -4.05 19.02 19.80
C SER A 376 -3.75 20.46 20.24
N ARG A 377 -2.76 20.71 21.09
CA ARG A 377 -2.30 22.06 21.47
C ARG A 377 -1.66 22.82 20.31
N ILE A 378 -1.06 22.08 19.37
CA ILE A 378 -0.21 22.61 18.30
C ILE A 378 -0.91 22.55 16.94
N THR A 379 -1.96 21.71 16.81
CA THR A 379 -2.88 21.76 15.68
C THR A 379 -3.45 23.18 15.58
N PRO A 380 -3.29 23.88 14.44
CA PRO A 380 -3.95 25.15 14.23
C PRO A 380 -5.45 24.96 14.49
N ARG A 381 -5.99 25.64 15.51
CA ARG A 381 -7.44 25.88 15.58
C ARG A 381 -7.84 26.39 14.21
N VAL A 382 -8.90 25.83 13.62
CA VAL A 382 -9.52 26.36 12.40
C VAL A 382 -9.70 27.86 12.65
N ALA A 383 -8.81 28.67 12.08
CA ALA A 383 -9.05 30.08 12.04
C ALA A 383 -10.33 30.21 11.23
N ALA A 384 -11.35 30.85 11.80
CA ALA A 384 -12.43 31.37 11.00
C ALA A 384 -11.76 32.34 10.01
N ALA A 385 -11.43 31.85 8.82
CA ALA A 385 -11.06 32.70 7.73
C ALA A 385 -12.22 33.68 7.51
N PRO A 386 -11.96 34.94 7.11
CA PRO A 386 -13.02 35.80 6.62
C PRO A 386 -13.84 35.02 5.60
N GLU A 387 -15.18 35.13 5.65
CA GLU A 387 -16.11 34.34 4.83
C GLU A 387 -15.61 34.31 3.39
N ALA A 388 -15.05 33.17 2.98
CA ALA A 388 -14.62 32.97 1.62
C ALA A 388 -15.86 33.13 0.72
N PRO A 389 -15.72 33.72 -0.48
CA PRO A 389 -16.84 33.87 -1.39
C PRO A 389 -17.53 32.53 -1.61
N ILE A 390 -18.87 32.56 -1.65
CA ILE A 390 -19.69 31.36 -1.82
C ILE A 390 -19.40 30.77 -3.18
N ALA A 391 -18.85 29.56 -3.21
CA ALA A 391 -18.58 28.85 -4.44
C ALA A 391 -19.89 28.49 -5.15
N SER A 392 -19.89 28.57 -6.48
CA SER A 392 -21.01 28.11 -7.31
C SER A 392 -21.18 26.58 -7.21
N LEU A 393 -20.06 25.85 -7.19
CA LEU A 393 -20.00 24.39 -7.16
C LEU A 393 -18.71 23.92 -6.47
N VAL A 394 -18.80 22.89 -5.64
CA VAL A 394 -17.63 22.10 -5.20
C VAL A 394 -17.68 20.71 -5.83
N ILE A 395 -16.67 20.35 -6.62
CA ILE A 395 -16.49 18.99 -7.14
C ILE A 395 -15.47 18.27 -6.27
N VAL A 396 -15.88 17.17 -5.64
CA VAL A 396 -15.04 16.34 -4.77
C VAL A 396 -14.57 15.11 -5.54
N GLY A 397 -13.27 15.04 -5.80
CA GLY A 397 -12.64 14.06 -6.67
C GLY A 397 -12.43 14.62 -8.07
N GLY A 398 -11.18 14.70 -8.49
CA GLY A 398 -10.71 15.12 -9.82
C GLY A 398 -10.24 13.95 -10.68
N GLY A 399 -10.56 12.70 -10.34
CA GLY A 399 -10.36 11.54 -11.20
C GLY A 399 -11.28 11.55 -12.45
N PRO A 400 -11.28 10.48 -13.26
CA PRO A 400 -12.04 10.41 -14.52
C PRO A 400 -13.54 10.76 -14.42
N ALA A 401 -14.18 10.44 -13.29
CA ALA A 401 -15.58 10.80 -13.04
C ALA A 401 -15.76 12.30 -12.75
N GLY A 402 -14.84 12.91 -12.00
CA GLY A 402 -14.87 14.35 -11.70
C GLY A 402 -14.54 15.19 -12.93
N THR A 403 -13.52 14.80 -13.70
CA THR A 403 -13.18 15.46 -14.97
C THR A 403 -14.22 15.25 -16.05
N ALA A 404 -15.08 14.23 -15.95
CA ALA A 404 -16.14 14.00 -16.93
C ALA A 404 -17.14 15.16 -17.02
N ILE A 405 -17.45 15.81 -15.89
CA ILE A 405 -18.31 17.00 -15.85
C ILE A 405 -17.65 18.17 -16.57
N LEU A 406 -16.36 18.40 -16.32
CA LEU A 406 -15.58 19.46 -16.95
C LEU A 406 -15.41 19.19 -18.46
N THR A 407 -15.20 17.93 -18.83
CA THR A 407 -15.10 17.48 -20.22
C THR A 407 -16.41 17.73 -20.96
N ALA A 408 -17.54 17.31 -20.38
CA ALA A 408 -18.86 17.56 -20.95
C ALA A 408 -19.12 19.07 -21.12
N ALA A 409 -18.83 19.87 -20.09
CA ALA A 409 -18.96 21.32 -20.16
C ALA A 409 -18.07 21.93 -21.27
N SER A 410 -16.84 21.44 -21.45
CA SER A 410 -15.90 21.95 -22.45
C SER A 410 -16.42 21.73 -23.88
N LYS A 411 -16.93 20.53 -24.17
CA LYS A 411 -17.47 20.16 -25.49
C LYS A 411 -18.68 20.99 -25.89
N HIS A 412 -19.42 21.49 -24.91
CA HIS A 412 -20.62 22.32 -25.12
C HIS A 412 -20.37 23.82 -24.93
N GLY A 413 -19.10 24.25 -24.78
CA GLY A 413 -18.76 25.67 -24.59
C GLY A 413 -19.25 26.25 -23.25
N LEU A 414 -19.54 25.41 -22.27
CA LEU A 414 -20.07 25.79 -20.96
C LEU A 414 -19.00 25.81 -19.87
N LEU A 415 -17.81 25.27 -20.12
CA LEU A 415 -16.75 25.18 -19.11
C LEU A 415 -16.36 26.55 -18.56
N GLY A 416 -16.27 27.59 -19.39
CA GLY A 416 -15.98 28.95 -18.92
C GLY A 416 -17.05 29.54 -17.99
N THR A 417 -18.32 29.15 -18.14
CA THR A 417 -19.40 29.57 -17.23
C THR A 417 -19.42 28.72 -15.96
N LEU A 418 -19.23 27.41 -16.10
CA LEU A 418 -19.16 26.48 -14.98
C LEU A 418 -17.96 26.75 -14.08
N ALA A 419 -16.82 27.13 -14.66
CA ALA A 419 -15.55 27.40 -13.96
C ALA A 419 -15.62 28.59 -13.01
N ARG A 420 -16.54 29.54 -13.21
CA ARG A 420 -16.63 30.73 -12.37
C ARG A 420 -17.00 30.35 -10.95
N ASP A 421 -16.15 30.76 -10.02
CA ASP A 421 -16.34 30.55 -8.57
C ASP A 421 -16.53 29.09 -8.17
N MET A 422 -16.08 28.11 -8.98
CA MET A 422 -16.10 26.70 -8.58
C MET A 422 -14.86 26.31 -7.78
N ILE A 423 -14.94 25.19 -7.07
CA ILE A 423 -13.81 24.56 -6.40
C ILE A 423 -13.73 23.09 -6.83
N LEU A 424 -12.63 22.68 -7.46
CA LEU A 424 -12.29 21.28 -7.70
C LEU A 424 -11.32 20.81 -6.61
N VAL A 425 -11.66 19.73 -5.91
CA VAL A 425 -10.84 19.14 -4.84
C VAL A 425 -10.36 17.76 -5.29
N GLU A 426 -9.04 17.57 -5.30
CA GLU A 426 -8.38 16.31 -5.67
C GLU A 426 -7.34 15.93 -4.61
N ARG A 427 -7.38 14.65 -4.22
CA ARG A 427 -6.49 14.07 -3.22
C ARG A 427 -5.08 13.90 -3.80
N ASP A 428 -4.97 13.49 -5.05
CA ASP A 428 -3.70 13.35 -5.74
C ASP A 428 -3.07 14.73 -6.06
N ASP A 429 -1.79 14.73 -6.42
CA ASP A 429 -1.05 15.94 -6.81
C ASP A 429 -1.41 16.46 -8.22
N HIS A 430 -2.20 15.69 -8.98
CA HIS A 430 -2.63 15.97 -10.33
C HIS A 430 -4.11 15.61 -10.53
N VAL A 431 -4.76 16.23 -11.52
CA VAL A 431 -6.15 15.97 -11.90
C VAL A 431 -6.20 14.96 -13.05
N GLY A 432 -7.24 14.13 -13.09
CA GLY A 432 -7.58 13.25 -14.22
C GLY A 432 -7.03 11.83 -14.14
N GLY A 433 -5.99 11.58 -13.34
CA GLY A 433 -5.38 10.26 -13.22
C GLY A 433 -6.30 9.22 -12.58
N GLY A 434 -6.78 9.52 -11.37
CA GLY A 434 -7.57 8.58 -10.57
C GLY A 434 -6.92 7.19 -10.49
N ARG A 435 -7.73 6.12 -10.43
CA ARG A 435 -7.24 4.74 -10.33
C ARG A 435 -7.22 3.95 -11.64
N LEU A 436 -7.79 4.48 -12.73
CA LEU A 436 -7.95 3.71 -13.97
C LEU A 436 -6.62 3.21 -14.54
N GLY A 437 -5.59 4.06 -14.58
CA GLY A 437 -4.26 3.67 -15.06
C GLY A 437 -3.53 2.63 -14.20
N GLY A 438 -4.02 2.36 -12.98
CA GLY A 438 -3.46 1.37 -12.07
C GLY A 438 -3.99 -0.05 -12.26
N TYR A 439 -4.88 -0.29 -13.24
CA TYR A 439 -5.42 -1.62 -13.53
C TYR A 439 -4.70 -2.28 -14.72
N ALA A 440 -4.34 -3.55 -14.55
CA ALA A 440 -3.68 -4.39 -15.56
C ALA A 440 -4.69 -5.03 -16.54
N ILE A 441 -5.67 -4.26 -17.00
CA ILE A 441 -6.76 -4.73 -17.87
C ILE A 441 -6.92 -3.85 -19.09
N THR A 442 -7.60 -4.39 -20.10
CA THR A 442 -8.04 -3.63 -21.27
C THR A 442 -9.38 -2.95 -20.95
N SER A 443 -9.55 -1.72 -21.43
CA SER A 443 -10.78 -0.95 -21.27
C SER A 443 -11.98 -1.62 -21.92
N ASP A 444 -13.17 -1.32 -21.39
CA ASP A 444 -14.48 -1.61 -22.01
C ASP A 444 -14.88 -0.59 -23.10
N SER A 445 -13.99 0.37 -23.34
CA SER A 445 -14.14 1.50 -24.25
C SER A 445 -13.09 1.44 -25.35
N THR A 446 -13.45 1.81 -26.58
CA THR A 446 -12.51 1.80 -27.72
C THR A 446 -11.54 2.99 -27.65
N ALA A 447 -10.43 2.94 -28.39
CA ALA A 447 -9.52 4.08 -28.54
C ALA A 447 -10.25 5.34 -29.02
N GLN A 448 -11.17 5.18 -29.98
CA GLN A 448 -11.99 6.26 -30.51
C GLN A 448 -12.85 6.88 -29.41
N THR A 449 -13.42 6.06 -28.52
CA THR A 449 -14.21 6.55 -27.37
C THR A 449 -13.39 7.49 -26.48
N PHE A 450 -12.15 7.12 -26.13
CA PHE A 450 -11.25 8.01 -25.36
C PHE A 450 -10.93 9.29 -26.12
N LEU A 451 -10.63 9.19 -27.42
CA LEU A 451 -10.26 10.35 -28.23
C LEU A 451 -11.43 11.32 -28.47
N THR A 452 -12.69 10.87 -28.45
CA THR A 452 -13.86 11.78 -28.57
C THR A 452 -14.04 12.75 -27.40
N ALA A 453 -13.33 12.53 -26.29
CA ALA A 453 -13.30 13.47 -25.17
C ALA A 453 -12.48 14.72 -25.49
N VAL A 454 -11.46 14.58 -26.35
CA VAL A 454 -10.49 15.63 -26.64
C VAL A 454 -10.56 16.13 -28.08
N ARG A 455 -10.84 15.26 -29.05
CA ARG A 455 -10.93 15.63 -30.48
C ARG A 455 -12.09 16.61 -30.71
N ASP A 456 -11.86 17.58 -31.59
CA ASP A 456 -12.84 18.62 -31.97
C ASP A 456 -13.38 19.43 -30.78
N ASN A 457 -12.63 19.51 -29.68
CA ASN A 457 -13.01 20.29 -28.52
C ASN A 457 -12.91 21.80 -28.82
N PRO A 458 -13.89 22.64 -28.41
CA PRO A 458 -13.83 24.08 -28.60
C PRO A 458 -12.58 24.75 -28.00
N TYR A 459 -11.97 24.13 -27.00
CA TYR A 459 -10.72 24.58 -26.39
C TYR A 459 -9.53 23.96 -27.14
N ALA A 460 -8.77 24.80 -27.86
CA ALA A 460 -7.66 24.35 -28.72
C ALA A 460 -6.61 23.53 -27.98
N GLU A 461 -6.33 23.87 -26.72
CA GLU A 461 -5.39 23.13 -25.85
C GLU A 461 -5.86 21.72 -25.46
N ILE A 462 -7.16 21.48 -25.41
CA ILE A 462 -7.73 20.14 -25.24
C ILE A 462 -7.72 19.41 -26.59
N ALA A 463 -8.12 20.08 -27.67
CA ALA A 463 -8.12 19.51 -29.02
C ALA A 463 -6.75 19.00 -29.46
N ALA A 464 -5.69 19.73 -29.10
CA ALA A 464 -4.31 19.35 -29.38
C ALA A 464 -3.89 18.01 -28.75
N LEU A 465 -4.61 17.51 -27.73
CA LEU A 465 -4.30 16.22 -27.11
C LEU A 465 -4.53 15.03 -28.05
N ALA A 466 -5.35 15.17 -29.09
CA ALA A 466 -5.51 14.13 -30.10
C ALA A 466 -4.20 13.82 -30.83
N ASP A 467 -3.39 14.85 -31.10
CA ASP A 467 -2.10 14.75 -31.79
C ASP A 467 -0.90 14.72 -30.83
N HIS A 468 -1.11 14.94 -29.53
CA HIS A 468 -0.08 14.83 -28.49
C HIS A 468 0.44 13.38 -28.39
N PRO A 469 1.70 13.13 -27.96
CA PRO A 469 2.22 11.78 -27.78
C PRO A 469 1.27 10.81 -27.05
N VAL A 470 0.64 11.26 -25.96
CA VAL A 470 -0.33 10.44 -25.20
C VAL A 470 -1.61 10.11 -25.99
N GLY A 471 -2.07 11.02 -26.86
CA GLY A 471 -3.21 10.78 -27.75
C GLY A 471 -2.85 9.80 -28.87
N ARG A 472 -1.65 9.94 -29.44
CA ARG A 472 -1.13 8.99 -30.46
C ARG A 472 -0.92 7.59 -29.90
N THR A 473 -0.48 7.47 -28.64
CA THR A 473 -0.39 6.17 -27.95
C THR A 473 -1.76 5.50 -27.88
N VAL A 474 -2.81 6.24 -27.52
CA VAL A 474 -4.18 5.70 -27.51
C VAL A 474 -4.66 5.38 -28.93
N ASP A 475 -4.38 6.25 -29.92
CA ASP A 475 -4.79 6.03 -31.31
C ASP A 475 -4.10 4.82 -31.97
N ALA A 476 -2.93 4.41 -31.49
CA ALA A 476 -2.27 3.18 -31.94
C ALA A 476 -3.13 1.92 -31.71
N TYR A 477 -4.11 1.98 -30.80
CA TYR A 477 -5.08 0.93 -30.53
C TYR A 477 -6.40 1.10 -31.30
N ARG A 478 -6.45 1.94 -32.33
CA ARG A 478 -7.66 2.21 -33.15
C ARG A 478 -8.34 0.95 -33.68
N ASP A 479 -7.55 -0.03 -34.09
CA ASP A 479 -8.02 -1.29 -34.68
C ASP A 479 -8.01 -2.45 -33.67
N ALA A 480 -7.67 -2.18 -32.41
CA ALA A 480 -7.73 -3.15 -31.32
C ALA A 480 -9.13 -3.19 -30.69
N LEU A 481 -9.44 -4.28 -29.97
CA LEU A 481 -10.72 -4.40 -29.26
C LEU A 481 -10.89 -3.31 -28.19
N GLY A 482 -9.82 -2.94 -27.48
CA GLY A 482 -9.83 -1.87 -26.48
C GLY A 482 -8.42 -1.38 -26.18
N VAL A 483 -8.29 -0.44 -25.25
CA VAL A 483 -7.02 0.18 -24.88
C VAL A 483 -6.58 -0.37 -23.51
N PRO A 484 -5.35 -0.86 -23.33
CA PRO A 484 -4.83 -1.14 -22.01
C PRO A 484 -4.99 0.08 -21.10
N LEU A 485 -5.60 -0.07 -19.92
CA LEU A 485 -5.91 1.10 -19.08
C LEU A 485 -4.65 1.83 -18.61
N ALA A 486 -3.53 1.12 -18.45
CA ALA A 486 -2.21 1.70 -18.18
C ALA A 486 -1.77 2.69 -19.29
N GLU A 487 -2.13 2.43 -20.55
CA GLU A 487 -1.81 3.29 -21.70
C GLU A 487 -2.83 4.44 -21.87
N ALA A 488 -4.08 4.24 -21.44
CA ALA A 488 -5.10 5.28 -21.44
C ALA A 488 -4.93 6.30 -20.28
N GLY A 489 -4.35 5.87 -19.15
CA GLY A 489 -4.14 6.68 -17.95
C GLY A 489 -3.40 8.01 -18.21
N PRO A 490 -2.28 8.02 -18.95
CA PRO A 490 -1.58 9.25 -19.33
C PRO A 490 -2.44 10.26 -20.09
N LEU A 491 -3.29 9.81 -21.02
CA LEU A 491 -4.22 10.71 -21.74
C LEU A 491 -5.25 11.34 -20.79
N LEU A 492 -5.81 10.55 -19.87
CA LEU A 492 -6.78 11.04 -18.88
C LEU A 492 -6.15 12.08 -17.93
N ARG A 493 -4.91 11.83 -17.49
CA ARG A 493 -4.13 12.77 -16.67
C ARG A 493 -3.85 14.06 -17.42
N GLU A 494 -3.37 13.98 -18.66
CA GLU A 494 -3.05 15.19 -19.43
C GLU A 494 -4.30 16.01 -19.75
N THR A 495 -5.42 15.33 -20.04
CA THR A 495 -6.74 15.98 -20.19
C THR A 495 -7.14 16.68 -18.89
N GLY A 496 -6.98 16.02 -17.74
CA GLY A 496 -7.22 16.61 -16.42
C GLY A 496 -6.37 17.85 -16.13
N THR A 497 -5.08 17.82 -16.50
CA THR A 497 -4.17 18.97 -16.38
C THR A 497 -4.66 20.17 -17.18
N ARG A 498 -5.07 19.99 -18.44
CA ARG A 498 -5.61 21.09 -19.27
C ARG A 498 -6.93 21.63 -18.74
N LEU A 499 -7.87 20.74 -18.37
CA LEU A 499 -9.13 21.14 -17.73
C LEU A 499 -8.90 21.94 -16.45
N ALA A 500 -7.96 21.53 -15.61
CA ALA A 500 -7.60 22.25 -14.39
C ALA A 500 -7.00 23.64 -14.69
N GLY A 501 -6.22 23.79 -15.76
CA GLY A 501 -5.75 25.08 -16.26
C GLY A 501 -6.90 26.01 -16.62
N ILE A 502 -7.82 25.53 -17.48
CA ILE A 502 -9.00 26.30 -17.91
C ILE A 502 -9.89 26.70 -16.72
N VAL A 503 -10.05 25.82 -15.73
CA VAL A 503 -10.81 26.15 -14.51
C VAL A 503 -10.15 27.30 -13.75
N ARG A 504 -8.81 27.30 -13.59
CA ARG A 504 -8.08 28.38 -12.93
C ARG A 504 -8.19 29.69 -13.70
N ASP A 505 -8.01 29.65 -15.01
CA ASP A 505 -8.09 30.83 -15.88
C ASP A 505 -9.51 31.42 -15.92
N GLY A 506 -10.52 30.59 -15.74
CA GLY A 506 -11.93 30.98 -15.60
C GLY A 506 -12.33 31.53 -14.23
N GLY A 507 -11.38 31.68 -13.28
CA GLY A 507 -11.63 32.17 -11.93
C GLY A 507 -12.04 31.11 -10.91
N GLY A 508 -11.97 29.83 -11.28
CA GLY A 508 -12.20 28.71 -10.37
C GLY A 508 -10.95 28.35 -9.56
N THR A 509 -11.16 27.61 -8.48
CA THR A 509 -10.07 27.10 -7.62
C THR A 509 -9.86 25.61 -7.86
N VAL A 510 -8.62 25.18 -8.05
CA VAL A 510 -8.25 23.74 -8.11
C VAL A 510 -7.30 23.43 -6.97
N LEU A 511 -7.73 22.57 -6.04
CA LEU A 511 -7.02 22.14 -4.85
C LEU A 511 -6.57 20.68 -5.01
N THR A 512 -5.35 20.46 -5.50
CA THR A 512 -4.69 19.14 -5.48
C THR A 512 -4.01 18.88 -4.13
N GLY A 513 -3.79 17.63 -3.75
CA GLY A 513 -3.30 17.29 -2.41
C GLY A 513 -4.27 17.64 -1.29
N HIS A 514 -5.58 17.69 -1.57
CA HIS A 514 -6.63 18.01 -0.60
C HIS A 514 -7.74 16.94 -0.65
N GLU A 515 -8.32 16.60 0.49
CA GLU A 515 -9.52 15.75 0.57
C GLU A 515 -10.71 16.53 1.13
N ALA A 516 -11.93 16.19 0.70
CA ALA A 516 -13.12 16.61 1.41
C ALA A 516 -13.43 15.58 2.50
N VAL A 517 -13.55 16.04 3.74
CA VAL A 517 -13.80 15.19 4.92
C VAL A 517 -15.30 15.00 5.14
N ALA A 518 -16.07 16.09 5.01
CA ALA A 518 -17.52 16.07 5.10
C ALA A 518 -18.15 17.24 4.33
N ALA A 519 -19.42 17.09 3.96
CA ALA A 519 -20.27 18.16 3.46
C ALA A 519 -21.51 18.30 4.34
N ARG A 520 -21.65 19.47 4.98
CA ARG A 520 -22.75 19.78 5.89
C ARG A 520 -23.77 20.69 5.21
N ARG A 521 -25.04 20.32 5.24
CA ARG A 521 -26.12 21.18 4.76
C ARG A 521 -26.42 22.26 5.81
N ARG A 522 -26.49 23.53 5.40
CA ARG A 522 -26.77 24.66 6.28
C ARG A 522 -28.26 25.02 6.26
N THR A 523 -28.72 25.73 7.28
CA THR A 523 -30.11 26.23 7.40
C THR A 523 -30.48 27.22 6.28
N ASP A 524 -29.51 27.94 5.72
CA ASP A 524 -29.66 28.84 4.57
C ASP A 524 -29.73 28.10 3.21
N GLY A 525 -29.66 26.77 3.21
CA GLY A 525 -29.70 25.93 2.01
C GLY A 525 -28.37 25.78 1.28
N LEU A 526 -27.30 26.41 1.76
CA LEU A 526 -25.93 26.24 1.23
C LEU A 526 -25.25 24.99 1.83
N TRP A 527 -24.14 24.61 1.22
CA TRP A 527 -23.28 23.53 1.70
C TRP A 527 -22.03 24.12 2.35
N SER A 528 -21.63 23.55 3.49
CA SER A 528 -20.33 23.78 4.10
C SER A 528 -19.48 22.53 3.91
N VAL A 529 -18.47 22.62 3.05
CA VAL A 529 -17.57 21.51 2.75
C VAL A 529 -16.29 21.71 3.55
N ARG A 530 -15.98 20.71 4.39
CA ARG A 530 -14.77 20.67 5.21
C ARG A 530 -13.67 19.99 4.41
N LEU A 531 -12.67 20.78 4.03
CA LEU A 531 -11.53 20.34 3.24
C LEU A 531 -10.30 20.18 4.13
N ARG A 532 -9.53 19.13 3.94
CA ARG A 532 -8.26 18.89 4.62
C ARG A 532 -7.14 18.86 3.59
N ARG A 533 -6.13 19.71 3.77
CA ARG A 533 -4.90 19.62 2.97
C ARG A 533 -4.07 18.44 3.46
N LEU A 534 -3.62 17.58 2.57
CA LEU A 534 -2.93 16.33 2.96
C LEU A 534 -1.48 16.58 3.39
N SER A 535 -0.85 17.64 2.87
CA SER A 535 0.53 18.00 3.23
C SER A 535 0.63 18.46 4.67
N ASP A 536 -0.35 19.22 5.14
CA ASP A 536 -0.30 19.90 6.44
C ASP A 536 -1.57 19.75 7.32
N GLY A 537 -2.54 18.91 6.94
CA GLY A 537 -3.76 18.60 7.71
C GLY A 537 -4.65 19.75 7.98
N GLN A 538 -4.31 20.92 7.44
CA GLN A 538 -5.02 22.14 7.72
C GLN A 538 -6.44 21.94 7.19
N GLU A 539 -7.39 21.97 8.13
CA GLU A 539 -8.79 21.94 7.78
C GLU A 539 -9.27 23.35 7.47
N THR A 540 -9.98 23.48 6.36
CA THR A 540 -10.61 24.72 5.94
C THR A 540 -12.06 24.44 5.58
N LEU A 541 -12.94 25.41 5.87
CA LEU A 541 -14.33 25.35 5.46
C LEU A 541 -14.51 26.13 4.15
N ARG A 542 -15.30 25.57 3.24
CA ARG A 542 -15.74 26.24 2.01
C ARG A 542 -17.25 26.21 1.93
N THR A 543 -17.85 27.36 1.67
CA THR A 543 -19.30 27.46 1.45
C THR A 543 -19.59 27.35 -0.03
N ALA A 544 -20.58 26.55 -0.42
CA ALA A 544 -20.94 26.32 -1.81
C ALA A 544 -22.45 26.21 -2.02
N ARG A 545 -22.94 26.54 -3.23
CA ARG A 545 -24.35 26.36 -3.58
C ARG A 545 -24.69 24.91 -3.92
N ALA A 546 -23.77 24.19 -4.54
CA ALA A 546 -23.91 22.80 -4.91
C ALA A 546 -22.63 21.99 -4.65
N VAL A 547 -22.78 20.69 -4.43
CA VAL A 547 -21.67 19.74 -4.26
C VAL A 547 -21.85 18.56 -5.21
N VAL A 548 -20.76 18.13 -5.84
CA VAL A 548 -20.69 16.89 -6.63
C VAL A 548 -19.73 15.93 -5.94
N ILE A 549 -20.18 14.70 -5.68
CA ILE A 549 -19.38 13.60 -5.19
C ILE A 549 -18.92 12.73 -6.38
N ALA A 550 -17.63 12.78 -6.69
CA ALA A 550 -16.99 12.07 -7.80
C ALA A 550 -15.78 11.24 -7.33
N THR A 551 -15.89 10.66 -6.13
CA THR A 551 -14.81 9.98 -5.40
C THR A 551 -14.53 8.55 -5.84
N GLY A 552 -15.19 8.06 -6.90
CA GLY A 552 -15.02 6.71 -7.43
C GLY A 552 -15.59 5.62 -6.52
N GLY A 553 -15.19 4.37 -6.77
CA GLY A 553 -15.67 3.22 -6.01
C GLY A 553 -14.59 2.20 -5.67
N HIS A 554 -14.86 1.37 -4.67
CA HIS A 554 -14.00 0.29 -4.18
C HIS A 554 -14.81 -0.98 -3.90
N GLN A 555 -14.15 -2.13 -3.79
CA GLN A 555 -14.80 -3.30 -3.20
C GLN A 555 -14.60 -3.28 -1.68
N PRO A 556 -15.67 -3.17 -0.89
CA PRO A 556 -15.54 -3.07 0.57
C PRO A 556 -15.09 -4.42 1.16
N PRO A 557 -14.38 -4.42 2.30
CA PRO A 557 -14.07 -5.64 3.05
C PRO A 557 -15.32 -6.47 3.40
N SER A 558 -16.49 -5.82 3.51
CA SER A 558 -17.79 -6.48 3.73
C SER A 558 -18.23 -7.43 2.61
N VAL A 559 -17.49 -7.53 1.51
CA VAL A 559 -17.69 -8.57 0.49
C VAL A 559 -17.64 -9.99 1.09
N ALA A 560 -16.84 -10.21 2.14
CA ALA A 560 -16.78 -11.47 2.87
C ALA A 560 -18.13 -11.82 3.54
N ALA A 561 -18.89 -10.82 3.98
CA ALA A 561 -20.20 -11.03 4.62
C ALA A 561 -21.34 -11.28 3.60
N ARG A 562 -21.07 -11.23 2.28
CA ARG A 562 -22.11 -11.46 1.27
C ARG A 562 -22.50 -12.93 1.23
N ILE A 563 -23.80 -13.18 1.29
CA ILE A 563 -24.36 -14.53 1.20
C ILE A 563 -24.24 -15.05 -0.23
N VAL A 564 -23.47 -16.12 -0.42
CA VAL A 564 -23.31 -16.85 -1.68
C VAL A 564 -23.70 -18.29 -1.44
N ALA A 565 -24.70 -18.77 -2.20
CA ALA A 565 -25.29 -20.08 -2.01
C ALA A 565 -25.76 -20.36 -0.57
N GLY A 566 -26.15 -19.34 0.20
CA GLY A 566 -26.79 -19.50 1.51
C GLY A 566 -25.85 -19.40 2.71
N GLU A 567 -24.55 -19.19 2.49
CA GLU A 567 -23.54 -18.95 3.53
C GLU A 567 -22.74 -17.67 3.21
N PRO A 568 -22.19 -16.95 4.20
CA PRO A 568 -21.26 -15.85 3.95
C PRO A 568 -20.04 -16.32 3.15
N LEU A 569 -19.64 -15.56 2.13
CA LEU A 569 -18.54 -15.92 1.25
C LEU A 569 -17.20 -16.06 2.01
N GLY A 570 -16.99 -15.25 3.03
CA GLY A 570 -15.83 -15.31 3.92
C GLY A 570 -15.76 -16.63 4.68
N ASP A 571 -16.89 -17.19 5.11
CA ASP A 571 -16.93 -18.47 5.81
C ASP A 571 -16.64 -19.63 4.85
N LEU A 572 -17.06 -19.51 3.60
CA LEU A 572 -16.81 -20.51 2.55
C LEU A 572 -15.36 -20.49 2.04
N ALA A 573 -14.74 -19.31 1.94
CA ALA A 573 -13.43 -19.12 1.33
C ALA A 573 -12.28 -19.00 2.36
N GLY A 574 -12.54 -18.45 3.54
CA GLY A 574 -11.52 -18.11 4.53
C GLY A 574 -10.43 -17.23 3.92
N ASP A 575 -9.18 -17.53 4.25
CA ASP A 575 -8.03 -16.76 3.78
C ASP A 575 -7.86 -16.80 2.25
N ARG A 576 -8.44 -17.79 1.55
CA ARG A 576 -8.37 -17.96 0.08
C ARG A 576 -9.14 -16.90 -0.69
N LEU A 577 -9.92 -16.06 0.00
CA LEU A 577 -10.68 -14.98 -0.60
C LEU A 577 -9.76 -13.84 -1.06
N VAL A 578 -9.89 -13.44 -2.32
CA VAL A 578 -9.24 -12.29 -2.92
C VAL A 578 -10.30 -11.41 -3.57
N ARG A 579 -10.18 -10.09 -3.43
CA ARG A 579 -11.13 -9.17 -4.08
C ARG A 579 -10.75 -8.99 -5.55
N SER A 580 -11.74 -8.86 -6.43
CA SER A 580 -11.43 -8.68 -7.84
C SER A 580 -10.67 -7.38 -8.10
N ASP A 581 -10.86 -6.33 -7.29
CA ASP A 581 -10.07 -5.10 -7.45
C ASP A 581 -8.58 -5.31 -7.16
N GLU A 582 -8.22 -6.10 -6.13
CA GLU A 582 -6.83 -6.50 -5.83
C GLU A 582 -6.18 -7.30 -6.96
N LEU A 583 -6.92 -8.26 -7.54
CA LEU A 583 -6.43 -9.06 -8.66
C LEU A 583 -6.21 -8.22 -9.92
N LEU A 584 -7.13 -7.28 -10.20
CA LEU A 584 -7.10 -6.51 -11.45
C LEU A 584 -6.11 -5.34 -11.42
N THR A 585 -5.59 -4.93 -10.25
CA THR A 585 -4.53 -3.91 -10.15
C THR A 585 -3.19 -4.42 -10.68
N ILE A 586 -2.31 -3.51 -11.14
CA ILE A 586 -0.93 -3.84 -11.53
C ILE A 586 -0.23 -4.54 -10.36
N GLY A 587 0.40 -5.70 -10.62
CA GLY A 587 1.01 -6.55 -9.60
C GLY A 587 0.06 -7.59 -8.97
N GLY A 588 -1.26 -7.45 -9.18
CA GLY A 588 -2.27 -8.33 -8.58
C GLY A 588 -2.24 -9.76 -9.13
N LEU A 589 -2.01 -9.92 -10.43
CA LEU A 589 -1.87 -11.23 -11.06
C LEU A 589 -0.59 -11.94 -10.60
N GLU A 590 0.50 -11.21 -10.45
CA GLU A 590 1.78 -11.71 -9.92
C GLU A 590 1.59 -12.20 -8.49
N ALA A 591 0.96 -11.40 -7.61
CA ALA A 591 0.68 -11.79 -6.23
C ALA A 591 -0.20 -13.05 -6.14
N VAL A 592 -1.21 -13.18 -7.00
CA VAL A 592 -2.03 -14.40 -7.09
C VAL A 592 -1.23 -15.58 -7.63
N THR A 593 -0.34 -15.36 -8.59
CA THR A 593 0.52 -16.41 -9.14
C THR A 593 1.49 -16.93 -8.09
N ASP A 594 2.12 -16.04 -7.33
CA ASP A 594 3.05 -16.39 -6.24
C ASP A 594 2.32 -17.16 -5.13
N ARG A 595 1.12 -16.71 -4.78
CA ARG A 595 0.26 -17.38 -3.80
C ARG A 595 -0.08 -18.82 -4.21
N LEU A 596 -0.19 -19.08 -5.51
CA LEU A 596 -0.52 -20.40 -6.05
C LEU A 596 0.72 -21.21 -6.48
N ALA A 597 1.94 -20.67 -6.35
CA ALA A 597 3.15 -21.27 -6.91
C ALA A 597 3.47 -22.67 -6.36
N ALA A 598 3.09 -22.94 -5.10
CA ALA A 598 3.28 -24.25 -4.47
C ALA A 598 2.23 -25.30 -4.90
N ILE A 599 1.18 -24.90 -5.62
CA ILE A 599 0.05 -25.75 -5.98
C ILE A 599 0.20 -26.19 -7.44
N ARG A 600 0.38 -27.50 -7.65
CA ARG A 600 0.68 -28.07 -8.98
C ARG A 600 -0.44 -27.90 -10.01
N ALA A 601 -1.71 -27.93 -9.56
CA ALA A 601 -2.89 -27.85 -10.41
C ALA A 601 -4.01 -27.05 -9.69
N PRO A 602 -3.84 -25.72 -9.55
CA PRO A 602 -4.70 -24.91 -8.72
C PRO A 602 -6.11 -24.79 -9.30
N ARG A 603 -7.11 -24.84 -8.42
CA ARG A 603 -8.53 -24.58 -8.74
C ARG A 603 -8.90 -23.18 -8.28
N ILE A 604 -9.55 -22.41 -9.14
CA ILE A 604 -9.93 -21.02 -8.86
C ILE A 604 -11.42 -20.85 -9.09
N ALA A 605 -12.12 -20.28 -8.12
CA ALA A 605 -13.52 -19.89 -8.25
C ALA A 605 -13.63 -18.37 -8.39
N VAL A 606 -14.29 -17.87 -9.43
CA VAL A 606 -14.60 -16.44 -9.59
C VAL A 606 -16.09 -16.25 -9.35
N VAL A 607 -16.44 -15.53 -8.29
CA VAL A 607 -17.83 -15.33 -7.85
C VAL A 607 -18.34 -13.96 -8.29
N GLY A 608 -19.19 -13.94 -9.32
CA GLY A 608 -19.77 -12.72 -9.86
C GLY A 608 -20.18 -12.89 -11.32
N GLY A 609 -21.15 -12.08 -11.76
CA GLY A 609 -21.60 -12.01 -13.16
C GLY A 609 -21.41 -10.61 -13.77
N SER A 610 -20.46 -9.83 -13.26
CA SER A 610 -20.13 -8.48 -13.70
C SER A 610 -18.95 -8.47 -14.68
N THR A 611 -18.72 -7.36 -15.37
CA THR A 611 -17.52 -7.19 -16.22
C THR A 611 -16.24 -7.49 -15.45
N SER A 612 -16.13 -7.05 -14.18
CA SER A 612 -14.96 -7.35 -13.35
C SER A 612 -14.74 -8.85 -13.15
N ALA A 613 -15.80 -9.66 -13.03
CA ALA A 613 -15.67 -11.13 -12.93
C ALA A 613 -15.11 -11.73 -14.22
N LEU A 614 -15.65 -11.34 -15.38
CA LEU A 614 -15.21 -11.85 -16.68
C LEU A 614 -13.77 -11.39 -16.99
N THR A 615 -13.42 -10.16 -16.64
CA THR A 615 -12.07 -9.65 -16.79
C THR A 615 -11.09 -10.36 -15.84
N SER A 616 -11.49 -10.70 -14.61
CA SER A 616 -10.67 -11.54 -13.72
C SER A 616 -10.41 -12.92 -14.34
N VAL A 617 -11.41 -13.54 -14.94
CA VAL A 617 -11.24 -14.82 -15.65
C VAL A 617 -10.26 -14.66 -16.82
N ALA A 618 -10.45 -13.64 -17.67
CA ALA A 618 -9.56 -13.37 -18.80
C ALA A 618 -8.10 -13.11 -18.36
N LEU A 619 -7.90 -12.35 -17.27
CA LEU A 619 -6.59 -12.06 -16.72
C LEU A 619 -5.90 -13.32 -16.18
N LEU A 620 -6.61 -14.14 -15.43
CA LEU A 620 -6.10 -15.41 -14.90
C LEU A 620 -5.71 -16.41 -16.01
N LEU A 621 -6.45 -16.43 -17.12
CA LEU A 621 -6.13 -17.28 -18.29
C LEU A 621 -4.85 -16.86 -19.01
N LYS A 622 -4.52 -15.55 -18.99
CA LYS A 622 -3.29 -14.98 -19.54
C LYS A 622 -2.09 -15.17 -18.61
N GLY A 623 -2.34 -15.35 -17.32
CA GLY A 623 -1.31 -15.56 -16.31
C GLY A 623 -0.56 -16.88 -16.48
N ARG A 624 0.64 -16.96 -15.88
CA ARG A 624 1.49 -18.17 -15.89
C ARG A 624 1.07 -19.16 -14.81
N ILE A 625 -0.24 -19.35 -14.63
CA ILE A 625 -0.81 -20.28 -13.65
C ILE A 625 -1.03 -21.64 -14.35
N PRO A 626 -0.60 -22.78 -13.78
CA PRO A 626 -0.72 -24.10 -14.40
C PRO A 626 -2.16 -24.65 -14.32
N LEU A 627 -3.09 -23.98 -15.01
CA LEU A 627 -4.53 -24.31 -15.00
C LEU A 627 -4.80 -25.58 -15.83
N GLY A 628 -5.35 -26.61 -15.17
CA GLY A 628 -5.91 -27.80 -15.81
C GLY A 628 -7.31 -27.59 -16.41
N ALA A 629 -7.88 -28.65 -16.97
CA ALA A 629 -9.26 -28.61 -17.50
C ALA A 629 -10.27 -28.30 -16.39
N GLY A 630 -11.17 -27.34 -16.62
CA GLY A 630 -12.16 -26.89 -15.64
C GLY A 630 -11.58 -26.27 -14.35
N ALA A 631 -10.28 -25.94 -14.32
CA ALA A 631 -9.62 -25.41 -13.14
C ALA A 631 -10.15 -24.03 -12.73
N LEU A 632 -10.67 -23.24 -13.67
CA LEU A 632 -11.22 -21.91 -13.43
C LEU A 632 -12.74 -21.94 -13.57
N THR A 633 -13.49 -21.74 -12.49
CA THR A 633 -14.96 -21.79 -12.51
C THR A 633 -15.58 -20.41 -12.27
N LEU A 634 -16.36 -19.93 -13.24
CA LEU A 634 -17.17 -18.71 -13.11
C LEU A 634 -18.53 -19.04 -12.47
N LEU A 635 -18.78 -18.49 -11.29
CA LEU A 635 -20.04 -18.63 -10.54
C LEU A 635 -20.89 -17.36 -10.68
N HIS A 636 -22.08 -17.47 -11.27
CA HIS A 636 -22.95 -16.31 -11.52
C HIS A 636 -24.43 -16.66 -11.31
N ARG A 637 -25.26 -15.66 -10.95
CA ARG A 637 -26.72 -15.86 -10.74
C ARG A 637 -27.55 -15.52 -11.99
N ARG A 638 -27.16 -14.46 -12.70
CA ARG A 638 -27.87 -13.94 -13.88
C ARG A 638 -27.32 -14.56 -15.16
N PRO A 639 -28.11 -14.71 -16.24
CA PRO A 639 -27.61 -15.09 -17.55
C PRO A 639 -26.46 -14.17 -18.01
N LEU A 640 -25.49 -14.72 -18.71
CA LEU A 640 -24.41 -13.94 -19.32
C LEU A 640 -24.94 -13.36 -20.64
N ARG A 641 -24.95 -12.03 -20.76
CA ARG A 641 -25.59 -11.32 -21.86
C ARG A 641 -24.51 -10.67 -22.75
N PRO A 642 -24.25 -11.17 -23.98
CA PRO A 642 -23.35 -10.49 -24.91
C PRO A 642 -24.01 -9.25 -25.55
N PHE A 643 -23.26 -8.18 -25.73
CA PHE A 643 -23.72 -6.99 -26.46
C PHE A 643 -23.76 -7.25 -27.99
N TYR A 644 -24.82 -6.77 -28.66
CA TYR A 644 -24.89 -6.71 -30.13
C TYR A 644 -25.38 -5.35 -30.64
N PRO A 645 -24.80 -4.85 -31.76
CA PRO A 645 -25.17 -3.56 -32.34
C PRO A 645 -26.51 -3.59 -33.10
N SER A 646 -27.11 -4.75 -33.33
CA SER A 646 -28.47 -4.88 -33.86
C SER A 646 -29.01 -6.30 -33.64
N VAL A 647 -30.32 -6.48 -33.87
CA VAL A 647 -30.98 -7.80 -33.88
C VAL A 647 -30.40 -8.69 -34.99
N GLU A 648 -30.19 -8.13 -36.17
CA GLU A 648 -29.63 -8.85 -37.33
C GLU A 648 -28.20 -9.33 -37.04
N ALA A 649 -27.40 -8.52 -36.34
CA ALA A 649 -26.04 -8.90 -35.95
C ALA A 649 -26.02 -10.06 -34.93
N ALA A 650 -26.97 -10.07 -33.99
CA ALA A 650 -27.13 -11.17 -33.04
C ALA A 650 -27.52 -12.47 -33.77
N GLN A 651 -28.51 -12.38 -34.67
CA GLN A 651 -28.99 -13.51 -35.46
C GLN A 651 -27.94 -14.03 -36.44
N ALA A 652 -27.12 -13.16 -37.02
CA ALA A 652 -26.04 -13.55 -37.94
C ALA A 652 -24.97 -14.42 -37.25
N GLU A 653 -24.71 -14.20 -35.97
CA GLU A 653 -23.85 -15.08 -35.14
C GLU A 653 -24.62 -16.24 -34.49
N GLY A 654 -25.91 -16.41 -34.81
CA GLY A 654 -26.76 -17.47 -34.25
C GLY A 654 -27.16 -17.29 -32.79
N PHE A 655 -26.98 -16.09 -32.21
CA PHE A 655 -27.44 -15.79 -30.86
C PHE A 655 -28.92 -15.41 -30.87
N THR A 656 -29.77 -16.20 -30.20
CA THR A 656 -31.23 -15.97 -30.16
C THR A 656 -31.81 -15.86 -28.76
N ASP A 657 -30.97 -15.91 -27.71
CA ASP A 657 -31.39 -15.78 -26.31
C ASP A 657 -31.57 -14.29 -25.93
N PHE A 658 -32.55 -13.64 -26.56
CA PHE A 658 -32.99 -12.28 -26.24
C PHE A 658 -34.46 -12.06 -26.64
N GLY A 659 -35.18 -11.23 -25.89
CA GLY A 659 -36.57 -10.83 -26.16
C GLY A 659 -36.73 -9.35 -26.55
N PRO A 660 -37.96 -8.87 -26.82
CA PRO A 660 -38.23 -7.47 -27.11
C PRO A 660 -37.72 -6.50 -26.03
N ASP A 661 -37.80 -6.92 -24.75
CA ASP A 661 -37.34 -6.13 -23.60
C ASP A 661 -35.80 -6.05 -23.49
N ASP A 662 -35.07 -6.81 -24.30
CA ASP A 662 -33.60 -6.80 -24.33
C ASP A 662 -33.06 -5.88 -25.43
N ILE A 663 -33.94 -5.30 -26.25
CA ILE A 663 -33.61 -4.39 -27.34
C ILE A 663 -33.76 -2.96 -26.84
N CYS A 664 -32.71 -2.15 -26.98
CA CYS A 664 -32.77 -0.74 -26.66
C CYS A 664 -33.73 -0.03 -27.64
N PRO A 665 -34.81 0.63 -27.15
CA PRO A 665 -35.81 1.26 -28.01
C PRO A 665 -35.26 2.51 -28.74
N VAL A 666 -34.11 3.04 -28.29
CA VAL A 666 -33.48 4.23 -28.88
C VAL A 666 -32.47 3.85 -29.96
N SER A 667 -31.62 2.85 -29.72
CA SER A 667 -30.51 2.52 -30.62
C SER A 667 -30.72 1.23 -31.41
N GLY A 668 -31.71 0.41 -31.06
CA GLY A 668 -31.90 -0.94 -31.64
C GLY A 668 -30.85 -1.96 -31.20
N PHE A 669 -29.96 -1.61 -30.27
CA PHE A 669 -28.89 -2.50 -29.79
C PHE A 669 -29.46 -3.54 -28.83
N VAL A 670 -28.99 -4.79 -28.91
CA VAL A 670 -29.38 -5.87 -27.98
C VAL A 670 -28.43 -5.84 -26.78
N TYR A 671 -28.99 -5.86 -25.57
CA TYR A 671 -28.27 -5.75 -24.29
C TYR A 671 -27.31 -4.54 -24.25
N ARG A 672 -27.80 -3.36 -24.62
CA ARG A 672 -26.97 -2.14 -24.70
C ARG A 672 -26.23 -1.84 -23.40
N LEU A 673 -26.90 -1.97 -22.26
CA LEU A 673 -26.41 -1.63 -20.92
C LEU A 673 -25.97 -2.86 -20.12
N ALA A 674 -26.68 -3.98 -20.25
CA ALA A 674 -26.37 -5.25 -19.60
C ALA A 674 -25.24 -6.02 -20.29
N GLY A 675 -24.99 -5.71 -21.56
CA GLY A 675 -24.19 -6.54 -22.45
C GLY A 675 -22.69 -6.44 -22.20
N PHE A 676 -22.03 -7.60 -22.10
CA PHE A 676 -20.58 -7.67 -22.13
C PHE A 676 -20.05 -7.20 -23.49
N ARG A 677 -18.97 -6.42 -23.46
CA ARG A 677 -18.32 -5.84 -24.64
C ARG A 677 -16.90 -6.36 -24.77
N LEU A 678 -16.35 -6.24 -25.97
CA LEU A 678 -14.92 -6.46 -26.26
C LEU A 678 -14.43 -7.82 -25.74
N GLU A 679 -13.34 -7.86 -24.98
CA GLU A 679 -12.75 -9.10 -24.45
C GLU A 679 -13.73 -9.92 -23.58
N ALA A 680 -14.55 -9.25 -22.75
CA ALA A 680 -15.55 -9.93 -21.93
C ALA A 680 -16.67 -10.54 -22.80
N ARG A 681 -17.03 -9.87 -23.91
CA ARG A 681 -17.98 -10.42 -24.90
C ARG A 681 -17.43 -11.70 -25.51
N GLU A 682 -16.19 -11.68 -26.00
CA GLU A 682 -15.59 -12.85 -26.66
C GLU A 682 -15.49 -14.05 -25.71
N LEU A 683 -15.15 -13.83 -24.43
CA LEU A 683 -15.16 -14.89 -23.43
C LEU A 683 -16.57 -15.46 -23.22
N VAL A 684 -17.59 -14.61 -23.14
CA VAL A 684 -18.99 -15.03 -22.98
C VAL A 684 -19.48 -15.83 -24.20
N LEU A 685 -19.19 -15.38 -25.42
CA LEU A 685 -19.60 -16.10 -26.62
C LEU A 685 -18.97 -17.48 -26.72
N ARG A 686 -17.70 -17.62 -26.31
CA ARG A 686 -17.02 -18.93 -26.18
C ARG A 686 -17.66 -19.82 -25.12
N LEU A 687 -18.00 -19.27 -23.96
CA LEU A 687 -18.68 -20.03 -22.89
C LEU A 687 -20.08 -20.51 -23.31
N LEU A 688 -20.77 -19.72 -24.13
CA LEU A 688 -22.11 -20.03 -24.64
C LEU A 688 -22.11 -20.86 -25.93
N GLY A 689 -20.95 -21.09 -26.57
CA GLY A 689 -20.87 -21.85 -27.82
C GLY A 689 -21.49 -21.14 -29.03
N VAL A 690 -21.58 -19.80 -29.00
CA VAL A 690 -22.23 -19.01 -30.05
C VAL A 690 -21.35 -18.95 -31.30
N ASP A 691 -21.95 -19.07 -32.49
CA ASP A 691 -21.25 -19.07 -33.78
C ASP A 691 -20.17 -20.18 -33.90
N GLY A 692 -20.41 -21.33 -33.26
CA GLY A 692 -19.44 -22.44 -33.26
C GLY A 692 -18.14 -22.16 -32.48
N ARG A 693 -18.08 -21.07 -31.70
CA ARG A 693 -16.92 -20.74 -30.86
C ARG A 693 -16.74 -21.80 -29.78
N VAL A 694 -15.50 -22.27 -29.61
CA VAL A 694 -15.17 -23.30 -28.63
C VAL A 694 -14.78 -22.65 -27.30
N ALA A 695 -15.37 -23.14 -26.20
CA ALA A 695 -15.00 -22.75 -24.84
C ALA A 695 -13.54 -23.12 -24.54
N ASP A 696 -12.83 -22.28 -23.78
CA ASP A 696 -11.50 -22.64 -23.29
C ASP A 696 -11.65 -23.84 -22.33
N PRO A 697 -10.96 -24.98 -22.56
CA PRO A 697 -11.15 -26.18 -21.76
C PRO A 697 -10.77 -26.00 -20.29
N ARG A 698 -10.03 -24.95 -19.94
CA ARG A 698 -9.66 -24.61 -18.56
C ARG A 698 -10.79 -23.91 -17.80
N VAL A 699 -11.79 -23.38 -18.50
CA VAL A 699 -12.87 -22.57 -17.91
C VAL A 699 -14.16 -23.36 -17.86
N ALA A 700 -14.77 -23.38 -16.67
CA ALA A 700 -16.13 -23.84 -16.45
C ALA A 700 -17.02 -22.66 -16.03
N SER A 701 -18.33 -22.80 -16.25
CA SER A 701 -19.35 -21.84 -15.81
C SER A 701 -20.43 -22.59 -15.05
N HIS A 702 -20.82 -22.06 -13.89
CA HIS A 702 -21.91 -22.60 -13.08
C HIS A 702 -22.89 -21.48 -12.72
N ARG A 703 -24.13 -21.62 -13.19
CA ARG A 703 -25.22 -20.71 -12.84
C ARG A 703 -25.82 -21.13 -11.51
N ILE A 704 -25.64 -20.30 -10.49
CA ILE A 704 -26.18 -20.51 -9.15
C ILE A 704 -27.71 -20.51 -9.21
N ALA A 705 -28.32 -21.64 -8.86
CA ALA A 705 -29.77 -21.81 -8.85
C ALA A 705 -30.33 -21.70 -7.42
N GLY A 706 -31.17 -20.69 -7.18
CA GLY A 706 -31.78 -20.45 -5.86
C GLY A 706 -30.80 -19.90 -4.81
N ASP A 707 -31.29 -19.78 -3.58
CA ASP A 707 -30.52 -19.22 -2.46
C ASP A 707 -29.54 -20.22 -1.84
N THR A 708 -29.77 -21.53 -2.02
CA THR A 708 -28.96 -22.62 -1.49
C THR A 708 -28.55 -23.59 -2.60
N ASP A 709 -27.40 -23.32 -3.23
CA ASP A 709 -26.85 -24.15 -4.31
C ASP A 709 -25.64 -24.94 -3.80
N GLU A 710 -25.83 -26.25 -3.60
CA GLU A 710 -24.81 -27.13 -3.04
C GLU A 710 -23.59 -27.30 -3.97
N ALA A 711 -23.81 -27.31 -5.28
CA ALA A 711 -22.72 -27.40 -6.25
C ALA A 711 -21.84 -26.15 -6.20
N ALA A 712 -22.45 -24.96 -6.09
CA ALA A 712 -21.72 -23.71 -5.92
C ALA A 712 -20.91 -23.68 -4.61
N ARG A 713 -21.48 -24.14 -3.48
CA ARG A 713 -20.74 -24.24 -2.21
C ARG A 713 -19.53 -25.15 -2.34
N ARG A 714 -19.71 -26.31 -2.95
CA ARG A 714 -18.65 -27.28 -3.16
C ARG A 714 -17.52 -26.70 -4.03
N ILE A 715 -17.87 -26.02 -5.14
CA ILE A 715 -16.89 -25.32 -5.99
C ILE A 715 -16.07 -24.30 -5.19
N ILE A 716 -16.72 -23.50 -4.33
CA ILE A 716 -16.04 -22.47 -3.53
C ILE A 716 -15.13 -23.12 -2.46
N ARG A 717 -15.60 -24.16 -1.78
CA ARG A 717 -14.83 -24.85 -0.73
C ARG A 717 -13.62 -25.61 -1.28
N GLU A 718 -13.75 -26.19 -2.47
CA GLU A 718 -12.69 -26.95 -3.15
C GLU A 718 -11.69 -26.07 -3.92
N ALA A 719 -11.96 -24.78 -4.10
CA ALA A 719 -11.04 -23.89 -4.80
C ALA A 719 -9.81 -23.56 -3.93
N ASP A 720 -8.63 -23.48 -4.51
CA ASP A 720 -7.42 -23.00 -3.83
C ASP A 720 -7.41 -21.47 -3.72
N LEU A 721 -8.17 -20.79 -4.57
CA LEU A 721 -8.39 -19.34 -4.57
C LEU A 721 -9.83 -19.00 -4.91
N VAL A 722 -10.41 -18.03 -4.21
CA VAL A 722 -11.76 -17.52 -4.49
C VAL A 722 -11.68 -16.02 -4.79
N VAL A 723 -12.03 -15.61 -5.99
CA VAL A 723 -12.08 -14.20 -6.41
C VAL A 723 -13.50 -13.67 -6.25
N ALA A 724 -13.69 -12.67 -5.40
CA ALA A 724 -14.98 -12.03 -5.20
C ALA A 724 -15.17 -10.82 -6.13
N ALA A 725 -16.09 -10.94 -7.07
CA ALA A 725 -16.49 -9.88 -8.01
C ALA A 725 -17.96 -9.46 -7.77
N LEU A 726 -18.29 -9.09 -6.52
CA LEU A 726 -19.66 -8.85 -6.05
C LEU A 726 -20.08 -7.36 -6.05
N GLY A 727 -19.45 -6.56 -6.94
CA GLY A 727 -19.79 -5.15 -7.15
C GLY A 727 -18.99 -4.16 -6.30
N TYR A 728 -19.03 -2.90 -6.71
CA TYR A 728 -18.31 -1.78 -6.08
C TYR A 728 -19.26 -0.94 -5.22
N ARG A 729 -18.71 -0.27 -4.21
CA ARG A 729 -19.38 0.74 -3.38
C ARG A 729 -18.72 2.11 -3.60
N PRO A 730 -19.49 3.22 -3.56
CA PRO A 730 -18.91 4.54 -3.69
C PRO A 730 -18.00 4.84 -2.50
N HIS A 731 -16.93 5.61 -2.72
CA HIS A 731 -16.17 6.23 -1.63
C HIS A 731 -16.98 7.41 -1.07
N ALA A 732 -18.00 7.14 -0.26
CA ALA A 732 -18.94 8.17 0.16
C ALA A 732 -18.27 9.23 1.05
N LEU A 733 -18.40 10.50 0.64
CA LEU A 733 -18.17 11.66 1.50
C LEU A 733 -19.22 11.65 2.63
N THR A 734 -18.81 11.92 3.87
CA THR A 734 -19.77 12.06 4.97
C THR A 734 -20.68 13.26 4.71
N VAL A 735 -21.99 13.00 4.59
CA VAL A 735 -23.00 14.05 4.43
C VAL A 735 -23.64 14.29 5.80
N GLU A 736 -23.70 15.55 6.22
CA GLU A 736 -24.18 15.97 7.53
C GLU A 736 -25.38 16.93 7.39
N ASP A 737 -26.31 16.87 8.34
CA ASP A 737 -27.38 17.87 8.49
C ASP A 737 -26.88 19.17 9.14
N ASP A 738 -27.76 20.13 9.37
CA ASP A 738 -27.41 21.43 9.95
C ASP A 738 -26.92 21.34 11.41
N THR A 739 -27.28 20.27 12.11
CA THR A 739 -26.80 19.96 13.47
C THR A 739 -25.42 19.31 13.48
N GLY A 740 -24.94 18.84 12.32
CA GLY A 740 -23.70 18.08 12.17
C GLY A 740 -23.89 16.58 12.37
N ALA A 741 -25.13 16.09 12.46
CA ALA A 741 -25.41 14.67 12.50
C ALA A 741 -25.29 14.07 11.08
N ARG A 742 -24.78 12.84 10.99
CA ARG A 742 -24.64 12.14 9.70
C ARG A 742 -26.02 11.85 9.11
N LEU A 743 -26.23 12.26 7.87
CA LEU A 743 -27.39 11.90 7.05
C LEU A 743 -27.15 10.54 6.38
N PRO A 744 -27.94 9.49 6.70
CA PRO A 744 -27.83 8.21 6.02
C PRO A 744 -28.25 8.33 4.55
N LEU A 745 -27.48 7.72 3.64
CA LEU A 745 -27.74 7.74 2.20
C LEU A 745 -28.33 6.41 1.73
N ALA A 746 -29.04 6.41 0.59
CA ALA A 746 -29.57 5.18 -0.01
C ALA A 746 -28.50 4.10 -0.25
N ALA A 747 -27.26 4.53 -0.55
CA ALA A 747 -26.12 3.65 -0.73
C ALA A 747 -25.69 2.91 0.56
N ASP A 748 -25.93 3.49 1.74
CA ASP A 748 -25.63 2.86 3.04
C ASP A 748 -26.51 1.62 3.28
N GLN A 749 -27.73 1.63 2.76
CA GLN A 749 -28.66 0.49 2.77
C GLN A 749 -28.48 -0.42 1.55
N GLY A 750 -27.49 -0.15 0.73
CA GLY A 750 -27.11 -0.97 -0.42
C GLY A 750 -27.83 -0.63 -1.73
N GLY A 751 -28.67 0.40 -1.76
CA GLY A 751 -29.30 0.96 -2.96
C GLY A 751 -28.34 1.79 -3.83
N ALA A 752 -28.87 2.39 -4.90
CA ALA A 752 -28.14 3.37 -5.71
C ALA A 752 -27.94 4.66 -4.92
N MET A 753 -26.77 5.29 -5.03
CA MET A 753 -26.48 6.55 -4.34
C MET A 753 -27.26 7.71 -4.92
N VAL A 754 -27.56 7.65 -6.22
CA VAL A 754 -28.23 8.73 -6.95
C VAL A 754 -29.52 8.27 -7.62
N ASP A 755 -30.42 9.21 -7.81
CA ASP A 755 -31.60 9.03 -8.65
C ASP A 755 -31.28 9.13 -10.16
N ARG A 756 -32.34 9.08 -10.97
CA ARG A 756 -32.29 9.19 -12.44
C ARG A 756 -31.82 10.56 -12.98
N HIS A 757 -31.56 11.52 -12.11
CA HIS A 757 -31.05 12.85 -12.41
C HIS A 757 -29.67 13.10 -11.78
N CYS A 758 -29.00 12.04 -11.30
CA CYS A 758 -27.72 12.10 -10.60
C CYS A 758 -27.77 12.88 -9.27
N ARG A 759 -28.95 13.07 -8.68
CA ARG A 759 -29.10 13.70 -7.36
C ARG A 759 -28.90 12.64 -6.29
N VAL A 760 -28.06 12.92 -5.29
CA VAL A 760 -27.80 11.98 -4.19
C VAL A 760 -29.08 11.82 -3.37
N CYS A 761 -29.43 10.57 -3.04
CA CYS A 761 -30.62 10.25 -2.27
C CYS A 761 -30.28 9.92 -0.81
N ASP A 762 -31.15 10.37 0.11
CA ASP A 762 -31.16 9.90 1.48
C ASP A 762 -31.59 8.42 1.59
N ALA A 763 -31.55 7.87 2.79
CA ALA A 763 -31.93 6.48 3.07
C ALA A 763 -33.37 6.11 2.64
N ASP A 764 -34.28 7.08 2.58
CA ASP A 764 -35.67 6.88 2.15
C ASP A 764 -35.84 7.04 0.63
N GLY A 765 -34.76 7.34 -0.10
CA GLY A 765 -34.73 7.50 -1.55
C GLY A 765 -35.09 8.92 -2.03
N HIS A 766 -35.24 9.90 -1.12
CA HIS A 766 -35.54 11.27 -1.51
C HIS A 766 -34.27 12.02 -1.95
N PRO A 767 -34.31 12.77 -3.06
CA PRO A 767 -33.15 13.50 -3.55
C PRO A 767 -32.80 14.66 -2.61
N ILE A 768 -31.53 14.72 -2.19
CA ILE A 768 -30.99 15.79 -1.35
C ILE A 768 -30.71 17.01 -2.24
N PRO A 769 -31.27 18.19 -1.93
CA PRO A 769 -31.14 19.38 -2.77
C PRO A 769 -29.68 19.80 -3.00
N ASN A 770 -29.35 20.11 -4.26
CA ASN A 770 -28.04 20.59 -4.71
C ASN A 770 -26.85 19.67 -4.37
N LEU A 771 -27.10 18.38 -4.16
CA LEU A 771 -26.07 17.36 -3.97
C LEU A 771 -26.16 16.34 -5.09
N TYR A 772 -25.07 16.15 -5.82
CA TYR A 772 -25.00 15.30 -6.99
C TYR A 772 -23.91 14.24 -6.85
N GLY A 773 -24.06 13.12 -7.56
CA GLY A 773 -23.08 12.04 -7.57
C GLY A 773 -22.81 11.51 -8.98
N ILE A 774 -21.55 11.17 -9.27
CA ILE A 774 -21.15 10.64 -10.58
C ILE A 774 -20.03 9.60 -10.44
N GLY A 775 -19.98 8.67 -11.39
CA GLY A 775 -18.89 7.69 -11.53
C GLY A 775 -19.25 6.30 -11.05
N LEU A 776 -18.22 5.45 -11.00
CA LEU A 776 -18.35 4.04 -10.63
C LEU A 776 -19.00 3.93 -9.23
N ALA A 777 -20.00 3.05 -9.12
CA ALA A 777 -20.76 2.80 -7.89
C ALA A 777 -21.69 3.94 -7.41
N ALA A 778 -21.81 5.05 -8.15
CA ALA A 778 -22.89 6.03 -7.90
C ALA A 778 -24.28 5.40 -8.15
N GLY A 779 -24.35 4.41 -9.03
CA GLY A 779 -25.56 3.62 -9.25
C GLY A 779 -26.58 4.25 -10.19
N PHE A 780 -26.15 5.21 -11.02
CA PHE A 780 -27.01 5.82 -12.03
C PHE A 780 -27.46 4.81 -13.09
N VAL A 781 -28.73 4.91 -13.47
CA VAL A 781 -29.40 4.08 -14.49
C VAL A 781 -29.94 5.00 -15.59
N PRO A 782 -29.46 4.88 -16.84
CA PRO A 782 -29.94 5.67 -17.97
C PRO A 782 -31.42 5.42 -18.30
N TRP A 783 -32.11 6.45 -18.79
CA TRP A 783 -33.53 6.39 -19.19
C TRP A 783 -33.86 7.47 -20.24
N GLY A 784 -35.06 7.42 -20.86
CA GLY A 784 -35.48 8.41 -21.87
C GLY A 784 -34.63 8.36 -23.15
N ARG A 785 -34.23 9.51 -23.74
CA ARG A 785 -33.33 9.54 -24.93
C ARG A 785 -31.90 9.05 -24.66
N LEU A 786 -31.47 8.93 -23.40
CA LEU A 786 -30.22 8.19 -23.12
C LEU A 786 -30.37 6.72 -23.52
N GLY A 787 -31.61 6.22 -23.47
CA GLY A 787 -32.00 4.87 -23.81
C GLY A 787 -31.60 3.85 -22.76
N GLY A 788 -31.89 2.59 -23.07
CA GLY A 788 -31.61 1.42 -22.26
C GLY A 788 -32.64 0.35 -22.58
N GLU A 789 -32.25 -0.90 -22.62
CA GLU A 789 -33.18 -2.00 -22.77
C GLU A 789 -34.06 -2.15 -21.51
N PRO A 790 -35.39 -2.36 -21.62
CA PRO A 790 -36.30 -2.51 -20.48
C PRO A 790 -35.88 -3.58 -19.46
N SER A 791 -35.18 -4.62 -19.91
CA SER A 791 -34.70 -5.71 -19.05
C SER A 791 -33.49 -5.34 -18.18
N PHE A 792 -32.93 -4.13 -18.35
CA PHE A 792 -31.79 -3.66 -17.56
C PHE A 792 -32.24 -3.09 -16.21
N VAL A 793 -31.94 -3.83 -15.15
CA VAL A 793 -32.18 -3.44 -13.74
C VAL A 793 -30.86 -3.16 -12.99
N GLY A 794 -29.78 -2.88 -13.73
CA GLY A 794 -28.42 -2.74 -13.22
C GLY A 794 -27.91 -1.30 -13.19
N GLN A 795 -26.60 -1.12 -12.98
CA GLN A 795 -25.93 0.19 -12.99
C GLN A 795 -25.14 0.36 -14.29
N ALA A 796 -25.32 1.46 -15.00
CA ALA A 796 -24.54 1.72 -16.21
C ALA A 796 -23.24 2.45 -15.85
N ASN A 797 -22.11 1.87 -16.24
CA ASN A 797 -20.80 2.45 -16.01
C ASN A 797 -20.07 2.52 -17.35
N GLY A 798 -19.94 3.73 -17.91
CA GLY A 798 -19.23 3.93 -19.18
C GLY A 798 -18.62 5.32 -19.23
N LEU A 799 -17.33 5.40 -19.50
CA LEU A 799 -16.59 6.67 -19.50
C LEU A 799 -17.21 7.69 -20.46
N TRP A 800 -17.61 7.25 -21.65
CA TRP A 800 -18.27 8.09 -22.64
C TRP A 800 -19.59 8.69 -22.12
N LEU A 801 -20.40 7.89 -21.43
CA LEU A 801 -21.67 8.33 -20.89
C LEU A 801 -21.47 9.45 -19.86
N TRP A 802 -20.45 9.34 -19.01
CA TRP A 802 -20.10 10.37 -18.05
C TRP A 802 -19.56 11.64 -18.72
N GLN A 803 -18.68 11.51 -19.72
CA GLN A 803 -18.03 12.64 -20.39
C GLN A 803 -18.93 13.40 -21.37
N ASN A 804 -20.10 12.86 -21.67
CA ASN A 804 -21.08 13.49 -22.56
C ASN A 804 -22.37 13.73 -21.77
N ASP A 805 -23.36 12.88 -21.91
CA ASP A 805 -24.72 13.23 -21.51
C ASP A 805 -24.93 13.33 -20.00
N VAL A 806 -24.31 12.46 -19.19
CA VAL A 806 -24.51 12.52 -17.73
C VAL A 806 -23.74 13.67 -17.09
N GLY A 807 -22.49 13.88 -17.47
CA GLY A 807 -21.74 15.05 -17.02
C GLY A 807 -22.48 16.33 -17.37
N LEU A 808 -23.02 16.42 -18.60
CA LEU A 808 -23.82 17.55 -19.04
C LEU A 808 -25.13 17.71 -18.26
N MET A 809 -25.80 16.61 -17.90
CA MET A 809 -27.01 16.65 -17.06
C MET A 809 -26.76 17.30 -15.70
N ILE A 810 -25.60 17.04 -15.09
CA ILE A 810 -25.20 17.71 -13.84
C ILE A 810 -24.88 19.18 -14.11
N VAL A 811 -24.16 19.49 -15.20
CA VAL A 811 -23.84 20.88 -15.61
C VAL A 811 -25.09 21.73 -15.80
N ASP A 812 -26.10 21.21 -16.51
CA ASP A 812 -27.35 21.94 -16.77
C ASP A 812 -28.12 22.23 -15.48
N GLN A 813 -28.16 21.27 -14.55
CA GLN A 813 -28.78 21.43 -13.24
C GLN A 813 -28.05 22.47 -12.38
N VAL A 814 -26.71 22.42 -12.33
CA VAL A 814 -25.89 23.37 -11.56
C VAL A 814 -26.01 24.80 -12.13
N LEU A 815 -26.06 24.94 -13.46
CA LEU A 815 -26.16 26.24 -14.12
C LEU A 815 -27.60 26.80 -14.20
N GLY A 816 -28.59 26.08 -13.65
CA GLY A 816 -29.99 26.53 -13.65
C GLY A 816 -30.60 26.65 -15.05
N ARG A 817 -30.05 25.94 -16.04
CA ARG A 817 -30.57 25.92 -17.42
C ARG A 817 -31.72 24.92 -17.48
N GLY A 818 -32.91 25.33 -17.04
CA GLY A 818 -34.13 24.50 -17.06
C GLY A 818 -34.72 24.39 -18.48
N ALA A 819 -35.36 23.28 -18.88
CA ALA A 819 -35.57 22.03 -18.17
C ALA A 819 -34.25 21.28 -17.99
N ALA A 820 -34.08 20.59 -16.85
CA ALA A 820 -33.21 19.42 -16.84
C ALA A 820 -33.50 18.66 -18.14
N ARG A 821 -32.52 18.02 -18.77
CA ARG A 821 -32.83 16.92 -19.67
C ARG A 821 -33.50 15.79 -18.84
N ALA A 822 -34.61 16.04 -18.12
CA ALA A 822 -35.79 15.21 -18.16
C ALA A 822 -36.18 15.17 -19.62
N VAL A 823 -35.46 14.30 -20.31
CA VAL A 823 -35.82 13.93 -21.63
C VAL A 823 -37.18 13.26 -21.47
N ALA A 824 -38.23 13.96 -21.89
CA ALA A 824 -39.57 13.41 -22.00
C ALA A 824 -39.53 12.06 -22.72
#